data_AF-A0AB37GGI2-F1
#
_entry.id   AF-A0AB37GGI2-F1
#
_cell.length_a   1.000
_cell.length_b   1.000
_cell.length_c   1.000
_cell.angle_alpha   90.00
_cell.angle_beta   90.00
_cell.angle_gamma   90.00
#
_symmetry.space_group_name_H-M   'P 1'
#
loop_
_entity.id
_entity.type
_entity.pdbx_description
1 polymer ?
#
loop_
_entity_poly.entity_id
_entity_poly.type
_entity_poly.pdbx_seq_one_letter_code
_entity_poly.pdbx_strand_id
1 'polypeptide(L)'
;MRTLVLLRGCPGTGKSTWIRDHQLNQYTLSADQLRLIHQSPVLNLEGKYDISQKNDGKVWKLLFSLLEERMERGEFTIVDATHAKQSMISGYKALVLKYRYRAYVVDFPNVPLETALLRNRERAEHKRVPDSVVHAMHERILSEPAPSWTTVIKPEEFADAMQYKPRRLDSYKKIHVIGDVHGCFTVLDSYLKGRLEDDELYIFTGDMVDRGIENAKVVQFLLRIKDRKNVILLEGNHDKYLKQYGHDEVTRSSVFNKKTKPELDEAGFDKRDIRELARRFHQIAYFTYGQDTYIITHGGISALPDNLLFTATSQLINGVGGYETDIDHVFTKNMEGRNIIQIHGHRNMFRLPVHAAAKSYNLEGQVEHGGHLRVVTIDRSGIQTHEIKNDVFKTSAPPLTSHHAHEELTVEHFLKHLDEHDYVSEQKLAGGISSFNFTRKAFQERKWDSVSMKARGLFINRNTNEIVSRSYNKFFNIEERLTTKMHVLVNTLRFPVTVYDKANGFLGTVGYNSETDELVFTSKSYTSSGQKDGHAKWVEELFYKTFDASQTEAMKEYVKKRNVSLVFEVVLPEKDPHIIEYESDKLVLLDIVKRQMKYEKLLYEDVLRFAETFRVECKQKVITFHQWTDFYKWYLSVSNDPSIEEEGYVIEDSAGFMTKLKLPFYQYWKFIRGIKHRLGAAAARSPQHEALFHSEHVKFLAWAKTKDSEYFKNQSVIAIRNDFYNET
;
A
#
# COMPACT_ATOMS: atom_id res chain seq x y z
N MET A 1 -8.00 -9.48 24.23
CA MET A 1 -8.92 -9.34 23.08
C MET A 1 -9.34 -10.70 22.53
N ARG A 2 -8.39 -11.63 22.32
CA ARG A 2 -8.66 -13.01 21.85
C ARG A 2 -9.70 -13.73 22.70
N THR A 3 -10.83 -14.06 22.09
CA THR A 3 -12.00 -14.59 22.79
C THR A 3 -12.61 -15.75 22.02
N LEU A 4 -12.84 -16.85 22.74
CA LEU A 4 -13.52 -18.05 22.27
C LEU A 4 -14.82 -18.17 23.05
N VAL A 5 -15.93 -18.35 22.35
CA VAL A 5 -17.25 -18.55 22.95
C VAL A 5 -17.73 -19.95 22.61
N LEU A 6 -18.13 -20.72 23.62
CA LEU A 6 -18.68 -22.05 23.45
C LEU A 6 -20.17 -21.99 23.81
N LEU A 7 -21.05 -22.36 22.90
CA LEU A 7 -22.48 -22.42 23.22
C LEU A 7 -22.81 -23.74 23.92
N ARG A 8 -23.59 -23.71 24.98
CA ARG A 8 -23.93 -24.91 25.76
C ARG A 8 -25.44 -25.03 25.90
N GLY A 9 -26.00 -26.17 25.49
CA GLY A 9 -27.45 -26.38 25.48
C GLY A 9 -27.88 -27.56 24.61
N CYS A 10 -28.96 -28.25 24.96
CA CYS A 10 -29.51 -29.35 24.16
C CYS A 10 -30.17 -28.83 22.85
N PRO A 11 -30.53 -29.72 21.90
CA PRO A 11 -31.38 -29.37 20.77
C PRO A 11 -32.68 -28.66 21.21
N GLY A 12 -33.09 -27.61 20.49
CA GLY A 12 -34.32 -26.87 20.82
C GLY A 12 -34.16 -25.71 21.83
N THR A 13 -33.00 -25.54 22.46
CA THR A 13 -32.77 -24.41 23.40
C THR A 13 -32.62 -23.04 22.73
N GLY A 14 -32.57 -22.97 21.39
CA GLY A 14 -32.54 -21.70 20.65
C GLY A 14 -31.14 -21.18 20.28
N LYS A 15 -30.06 -21.95 20.48
CA LYS A 15 -28.67 -21.54 20.13
C LYS A 15 -28.54 -20.97 18.71
N SER A 16 -29.00 -21.71 17.70
CA SER A 16 -28.88 -21.29 16.29
C SER A 16 -29.74 -20.06 15.98
N THR A 17 -30.90 -19.93 16.63
CA THR A 17 -31.75 -18.73 16.56
C THR A 17 -31.01 -17.54 17.16
N TRP A 18 -30.44 -17.71 18.37
CA TRP A 18 -29.67 -16.68 19.06
C TRP A 18 -28.47 -16.20 18.24
N ILE A 19 -27.70 -17.10 17.60
CA ILE A 19 -26.59 -16.73 16.70
C ILE A 19 -27.09 -15.84 15.56
N ARG A 20 -28.18 -16.23 14.90
CA ARG A 20 -28.74 -15.51 13.76
C ARG A 20 -29.26 -14.13 14.19
N ASP A 21 -30.01 -14.09 15.29
CA ASP A 21 -30.65 -12.86 15.76
C ASP A 21 -29.60 -11.83 16.24
N HIS A 22 -28.42 -12.28 16.67
CA HIS A 22 -27.27 -11.43 17.00
C HIS A 22 -26.29 -11.19 15.83
N GLN A 23 -26.60 -11.68 14.63
CA GLN A 23 -25.75 -11.56 13.43
C GLN A 23 -24.33 -12.14 13.60
N LEU A 24 -24.22 -13.29 14.28
CA LEU A 24 -22.95 -13.92 14.65
C LEU A 24 -22.55 -15.11 13.75
N ASN A 25 -23.27 -15.36 12.66
CA ASN A 25 -23.07 -16.52 11.79
C ASN A 25 -21.63 -16.63 11.26
N GLN A 26 -21.06 -15.51 10.78
CA GLN A 26 -19.71 -15.44 10.24
C GLN A 26 -18.61 -15.77 11.27
N TYR A 27 -18.89 -15.54 12.56
CA TYR A 27 -17.96 -15.83 13.66
C TYR A 27 -18.12 -17.26 14.20
N THR A 28 -19.11 -18.03 13.71
CA THR A 28 -19.49 -19.32 14.31
C THR A 28 -18.98 -20.52 13.51
N LEU A 29 -18.38 -21.48 14.21
CA LEU A 29 -18.11 -22.83 13.71
C LEU A 29 -19.17 -23.78 14.30
N SER A 30 -20.12 -24.21 13.47
CA SER A 30 -21.22 -25.11 13.89
C SER A 30 -20.92 -26.55 13.51
N ALA A 31 -20.92 -27.45 14.49
CA ALA A 31 -20.69 -28.87 14.24
C ALA A 31 -21.77 -29.47 13.32
N ASP A 32 -23.03 -29.06 13.46
CA ASP A 32 -24.14 -29.55 12.62
C ASP A 32 -24.03 -29.05 11.18
N GLN A 33 -23.60 -27.80 10.96
CA GLN A 33 -23.36 -27.29 9.61
C GLN A 33 -22.19 -28.04 8.94
N LEU A 34 -21.10 -28.29 9.68
CA LEU A 34 -19.97 -29.06 9.14
C LEU A 34 -20.36 -30.50 8.82
N ARG A 35 -21.25 -31.14 9.59
CA ARG A 35 -21.80 -32.46 9.24
C ARG A 35 -22.56 -32.42 7.91
N LEU A 36 -23.40 -31.41 7.71
CA LEU A 36 -24.18 -31.24 6.47
C LEU A 36 -23.31 -30.90 5.25
N ILE A 37 -22.22 -30.15 5.45
CA ILE A 37 -21.22 -29.91 4.40
C ILE A 37 -20.46 -31.20 4.07
N HIS A 38 -20.11 -32.00 5.08
CA HIS A 38 -19.38 -33.25 4.89
C HIS A 38 -20.25 -34.35 4.26
N GLN A 39 -21.55 -34.41 4.58
CA GLN A 39 -22.47 -35.41 4.05
C GLN A 39 -23.90 -34.85 4.01
N SER A 40 -24.62 -35.10 2.91
CA SER A 40 -26.06 -34.83 2.82
C SER A 40 -26.84 -35.60 3.89
N PRO A 41 -28.07 -35.17 4.25
CA PRO A 41 -28.94 -35.94 5.11
C PRO A 41 -29.12 -37.39 4.63
N VAL A 42 -29.27 -38.32 5.56
CA VAL A 42 -29.43 -39.76 5.30
C VAL A 42 -30.78 -40.25 5.78
N LEU A 43 -31.36 -41.23 5.10
CA LEU A 43 -32.63 -41.84 5.50
C LEU A 43 -32.40 -42.78 6.71
N ASN A 44 -33.21 -42.64 7.75
CA ASN A 44 -33.24 -43.53 8.93
C ASN A 44 -34.24 -44.70 8.75
N LEU A 45 -34.32 -45.59 9.75
CA LEU A 45 -35.18 -46.78 9.71
C LEU A 45 -36.68 -46.42 9.71
N GLU A 46 -37.01 -45.23 10.19
CA GLU A 46 -38.36 -44.66 10.25
C GLU A 46 -38.76 -43.93 8.96
N GLY A 47 -37.91 -43.96 7.92
CA GLY A 47 -38.17 -43.34 6.63
C GLY A 47 -38.07 -41.81 6.61
N LYS A 48 -37.40 -41.22 7.61
CA LYS A 48 -37.15 -39.77 7.73
C LYS A 48 -35.68 -39.47 7.46
N TYR A 49 -35.40 -38.24 7.02
CA TYR A 49 -34.01 -37.81 6.89
C TYR A 49 -33.45 -37.36 8.23
N ASP A 50 -32.16 -37.64 8.48
CA ASP A 50 -31.39 -37.23 9.66
C ASP A 50 -29.97 -36.74 9.29
N ILE A 51 -29.33 -35.99 10.18
CA ILE A 51 -27.89 -35.69 10.09
C ILE A 51 -27.07 -36.90 10.56
N SER A 52 -26.32 -37.49 9.64
CA SER A 52 -25.40 -38.61 9.90
C SER A 52 -24.30 -38.24 10.90
N GLN A 53 -24.17 -39.03 11.97
CA GLN A 53 -23.07 -38.92 12.95
C GLN A 53 -21.90 -39.88 12.65
N LYS A 54 -21.99 -40.69 11.58
CA LYS A 54 -20.98 -41.72 11.25
C LYS A 54 -19.58 -41.15 10.98
N ASN A 55 -19.52 -39.88 10.54
CA ASN A 55 -18.29 -39.18 10.19
C ASN A 55 -17.81 -38.20 11.27
N ASP A 56 -18.32 -38.30 12.51
CA ASP A 56 -18.02 -37.34 13.58
C ASP A 56 -16.52 -37.13 13.80
N GLY A 57 -15.70 -38.19 13.74
CA GLY A 57 -14.25 -38.08 13.87
C GLY A 57 -13.62 -37.15 12.82
N LYS A 58 -14.08 -37.22 11.56
CA LYS A 58 -13.60 -36.34 10.48
C LYS A 58 -14.11 -34.91 10.65
N VAL A 59 -15.38 -34.76 11.05
CA VAL A 59 -16.01 -33.45 11.26
C VAL A 59 -15.33 -32.69 12.41
N TRP A 60 -15.10 -33.35 13.54
CA TRP A 60 -14.42 -32.72 14.67
C TRP A 60 -12.95 -32.40 14.36
N LYS A 61 -12.25 -33.27 13.62
CA LYS A 61 -10.90 -32.96 13.13
C LYS A 61 -10.89 -31.70 12.27
N LEU A 62 -11.85 -31.56 11.36
CA LEU A 62 -12.00 -30.35 10.53
C LEU A 62 -12.33 -29.11 11.39
N LEU A 63 -13.27 -29.23 12.32
CA LEU A 63 -13.65 -28.13 13.23
C LEU A 63 -12.45 -27.62 14.01
N PHE A 64 -11.66 -28.51 14.62
CA PHE A 64 -10.46 -28.13 15.36
C PHE A 64 -9.36 -27.53 14.48
N SER A 65 -9.20 -28.01 13.24
CA SER A 65 -8.29 -27.40 12.26
C SER A 65 -8.68 -25.96 11.95
N LEU A 66 -9.95 -25.71 11.62
CA LEU A 66 -10.47 -24.37 11.35
C LEU A 66 -10.35 -23.47 12.58
N LEU A 67 -10.68 -24.00 13.76
CA LEU A 67 -10.55 -23.27 15.02
C LEU A 67 -9.10 -22.87 15.28
N GLU A 68 -8.14 -23.78 15.12
CA GLU A 68 -6.71 -23.48 15.33
C GLU A 68 -6.22 -22.39 14.36
N GLU A 69 -6.60 -22.45 13.09
CA GLU A 69 -6.27 -21.39 12.11
C GLU A 69 -6.86 -20.02 12.48
N ARG A 70 -8.12 -19.98 12.93
CA ARG A 70 -8.74 -18.74 13.44
C ARG A 70 -8.03 -18.22 14.69
N MET A 71 -7.64 -19.13 15.59
CA MET A 71 -6.94 -18.81 16.82
C MET A 71 -5.51 -18.30 16.58
N GLU A 72 -4.82 -18.82 15.57
CA GLU A 72 -3.51 -18.33 15.14
C GLU A 72 -3.57 -16.87 14.66
N ARG A 73 -4.63 -16.51 13.92
CA ARG A 73 -4.89 -15.11 13.51
C ARG A 73 -5.43 -14.24 14.64
N GLY A 74 -5.89 -14.84 15.74
CA GLY A 74 -6.43 -14.13 16.88
C GLY A 74 -7.84 -13.59 16.64
N GLU A 75 -8.64 -14.30 15.84
CA GLU A 75 -10.04 -13.98 15.54
C GLU A 75 -10.98 -14.29 16.72
N PHE A 76 -12.04 -13.49 16.87
CA PHE A 76 -13.19 -13.86 17.69
C PHE A 76 -13.90 -15.07 17.07
N THR A 77 -14.11 -16.11 17.85
CA THR A 77 -14.74 -17.35 17.34
C THR A 77 -15.77 -17.89 18.32
N ILE A 78 -16.92 -18.27 17.79
CA ILE A 78 -17.96 -19.01 18.50
C ILE A 78 -17.93 -20.47 18.01
N VAL A 79 -18.07 -21.44 18.91
CA VAL A 79 -18.29 -22.83 18.54
C VAL A 79 -19.70 -23.24 18.97
N ASP A 80 -20.53 -23.55 17.99
CA ASP A 80 -21.89 -24.04 18.18
C ASP A 80 -21.90 -25.57 18.18
N ALA A 81 -22.01 -26.12 19.38
CA ALA A 81 -22.27 -27.53 19.63
C ALA A 81 -23.13 -27.66 20.89
N THR A 82 -23.52 -28.88 21.26
CA THR A 82 -24.33 -29.09 22.46
C THR A 82 -23.53 -28.89 23.75
N HIS A 83 -22.24 -29.26 23.72
CA HIS A 83 -21.31 -29.20 24.87
C HIS A 83 -21.92 -29.77 26.17
N ALA A 84 -22.62 -30.90 26.05
CA ALA A 84 -23.38 -31.50 27.15
C ALA A 84 -22.51 -32.16 28.24
N LYS A 85 -21.22 -32.39 27.98
CA LYS A 85 -20.27 -32.97 28.94
C LYS A 85 -19.08 -32.06 29.17
N GLN A 86 -18.53 -32.09 30.39
CA GLN A 86 -17.34 -31.30 30.73
C GLN A 86 -16.12 -31.70 29.86
N SER A 87 -16.01 -32.98 29.50
CA SER A 87 -14.93 -33.49 28.63
C SER A 87 -14.98 -32.91 27.22
N MET A 88 -16.16 -32.59 26.68
CA MET A 88 -16.31 -31.96 25.36
C MET A 88 -15.76 -30.53 25.34
N ILE A 89 -15.90 -29.80 26.46
CA ILE A 89 -15.35 -28.45 26.62
C ILE A 89 -13.84 -28.52 26.88
N SER A 90 -13.39 -29.53 27.62
CA SER A 90 -11.97 -29.69 27.96
C SER A 90 -11.06 -29.86 26.73
N GLY A 91 -11.60 -30.35 25.61
CA GLY A 91 -10.86 -30.46 24.33
C GLY A 91 -10.32 -29.13 23.79
N TYR A 92 -10.93 -27.98 24.13
CA TYR A 92 -10.47 -26.67 23.66
C TYR A 92 -9.32 -26.08 24.48
N LYS A 93 -9.08 -26.60 25.70
CA LYS A 93 -8.16 -25.99 26.68
C LYS A 93 -6.73 -25.85 26.15
N ALA A 94 -6.24 -26.85 25.43
CA ALA A 94 -4.89 -26.82 24.87
C ALA A 94 -4.70 -25.65 23.88
N LEU A 95 -5.65 -25.46 22.96
CA LEU A 95 -5.63 -24.35 22.02
C LEU A 95 -5.80 -22.99 22.73
N VAL A 96 -6.70 -22.92 23.71
CA VAL A 96 -6.93 -21.70 24.51
C VAL A 96 -5.64 -21.23 25.19
N LEU A 97 -4.90 -22.16 25.80
CA LEU A 97 -3.61 -21.87 26.42
C LEU A 97 -2.53 -21.53 25.38
N LYS A 98 -2.44 -22.31 24.29
CA LYS A 98 -1.45 -22.12 23.21
C LYS A 98 -1.57 -20.72 22.58
N TYR A 99 -2.78 -20.26 22.30
CA TYR A 99 -3.03 -18.99 21.60
C TYR A 99 -3.41 -17.81 22.53
N ARG A 100 -3.45 -18.04 23.86
CA ARG A 100 -3.78 -17.04 24.89
C ARG A 100 -5.20 -16.46 24.74
N TYR A 101 -6.18 -17.33 24.54
CA TYR A 101 -7.59 -16.96 24.46
C TYR A 101 -8.23 -16.88 25.84
N ARG A 102 -9.25 -16.02 25.97
CA ARG A 102 -10.25 -16.12 27.04
C ARG A 102 -11.39 -16.99 26.53
N ALA A 103 -11.85 -17.92 27.35
CA ALA A 103 -12.92 -18.83 26.99
C ALA A 103 -14.19 -18.53 27.80
N TYR A 104 -15.28 -18.27 27.07
CA TYR A 104 -16.61 -18.07 27.64
C TYR A 104 -17.51 -19.24 27.26
N VAL A 105 -18.44 -19.58 28.15
CA VAL A 105 -19.54 -20.49 27.87
C VAL A 105 -20.84 -19.69 27.94
N VAL A 106 -21.55 -19.59 26.82
CA VAL A 106 -22.92 -19.04 26.83
C VAL A 106 -23.85 -20.21 27.08
N ASP A 107 -24.43 -20.25 28.28
CA ASP A 107 -25.19 -21.39 28.76
C ASP A 107 -26.70 -21.17 28.59
N PHE A 108 -27.40 -22.13 27.97
CA PHE A 108 -28.84 -22.10 27.73
C PHE A 108 -29.66 -23.10 28.60
N PRO A 109 -29.30 -23.43 29.86
CA PRO A 109 -29.99 -24.47 30.62
C PRO A 109 -31.36 -24.02 31.14
N ASN A 110 -31.64 -22.71 31.13
CA ASN A 110 -32.87 -22.15 31.68
C ASN A 110 -34.07 -22.25 30.72
N VAL A 111 -33.91 -22.88 29.56
CA VAL A 111 -35.04 -23.17 28.67
C VAL A 111 -35.72 -24.44 29.18
N PRO A 112 -37.01 -24.39 29.58
CA PRO A 112 -37.71 -25.58 30.06
C PRO A 112 -37.65 -26.72 29.05
N LEU A 113 -37.46 -27.95 29.53
CA LEU A 113 -37.32 -29.14 28.69
C LEU A 113 -38.50 -29.30 27.72
N GLU A 114 -39.73 -29.07 28.18
CA GLU A 114 -40.95 -29.08 27.36
C GLU A 114 -40.86 -28.09 26.18
N THR A 115 -40.32 -26.89 26.43
CA THR A 115 -40.10 -25.89 25.37
C THR A 115 -39.03 -26.36 24.38
N ALA A 116 -37.95 -26.97 24.87
CA ALA A 116 -36.90 -27.51 24.00
C ALA A 116 -37.43 -28.66 23.12
N LEU A 117 -38.25 -29.55 23.67
CA LEU A 117 -38.89 -30.65 22.93
C LEU A 117 -39.87 -30.13 21.87
N LEU A 118 -40.73 -29.18 22.23
CA LEU A 118 -41.67 -28.56 21.28
C LEU A 118 -40.92 -27.89 20.13
N ARG A 119 -39.92 -27.06 20.44
CA ARG A 119 -39.07 -26.42 19.43
C ARG A 119 -38.31 -27.43 18.58
N ASN A 120 -37.86 -28.54 19.16
CA ASN A 120 -37.17 -29.59 18.42
C ASN A 120 -38.09 -30.25 17.37
N ARG A 121 -39.37 -30.46 17.68
CA ARG A 121 -40.38 -30.99 16.74
C ARG A 121 -40.67 -30.03 15.58
N GLU A 122 -40.59 -28.72 15.82
CA GLU A 122 -40.78 -27.67 14.81
C GLU A 122 -39.58 -27.49 13.86
N ARG A 123 -38.40 -28.05 14.18
CA ARG A 123 -37.22 -27.96 13.30
C ARG A 123 -37.48 -28.69 11.98
N ALA A 124 -36.72 -28.31 10.95
CA ALA A 124 -36.64 -29.07 9.71
C ALA A 124 -36.35 -30.54 9.99
N GLU A 125 -36.98 -31.45 9.26
CA GLU A 125 -37.00 -32.89 9.55
C GLU A 125 -35.60 -33.46 9.86
N HIS A 126 -34.62 -33.21 8.99
CA HIS A 126 -33.24 -33.67 9.14
C HIS A 126 -32.48 -33.13 10.36
N LYS A 127 -32.98 -32.08 11.01
CA LYS A 127 -32.38 -31.49 12.22
C LYS A 127 -33.07 -31.96 13.51
N ARG A 128 -34.17 -32.71 13.41
CA ARG A 128 -34.90 -33.23 14.57
C ARG A 128 -34.06 -34.31 15.21
N VAL A 129 -33.96 -34.25 16.54
CA VAL A 129 -33.24 -35.26 17.34
C VAL A 129 -34.28 -36.03 18.15
N PRO A 130 -34.16 -37.37 18.34
CA PRO A 130 -35.13 -38.11 19.15
C PRO A 130 -35.30 -37.51 20.56
N ASP A 131 -36.53 -37.44 21.05
CA ASP A 131 -36.85 -36.82 22.35
C ASP A 131 -36.01 -37.44 23.49
N SER A 132 -35.80 -38.77 23.48
CA SER A 132 -34.95 -39.47 24.45
C SER A 132 -33.51 -38.97 24.50
N VAL A 133 -32.95 -38.55 23.36
CA VAL A 133 -31.61 -37.97 23.28
C VAL A 133 -31.61 -36.54 23.83
N VAL A 134 -32.67 -35.76 23.57
CA VAL A 134 -32.84 -34.40 24.13
C VAL A 134 -32.95 -34.46 25.66
N HIS A 135 -33.77 -35.38 26.20
CA HIS A 135 -33.85 -35.66 27.64
C HIS A 135 -32.48 -35.98 28.24
N ALA A 136 -31.76 -36.95 27.64
CA ALA A 136 -30.45 -37.36 28.15
C ALA A 136 -29.41 -36.23 28.10
N MET A 137 -29.46 -35.36 27.08
CA MET A 137 -28.58 -34.19 27.01
C MET A 137 -28.95 -33.12 28.05
N HIS A 138 -30.24 -32.88 28.27
CA HIS A 138 -30.72 -31.91 29.26
C HIS A 138 -30.30 -32.29 30.68
N GLU A 139 -30.54 -33.54 31.10
CA GLU A 139 -30.10 -34.05 32.41
C GLU A 139 -28.59 -33.94 32.62
N ARG A 140 -27.79 -34.25 31.58
CA ARG A 140 -26.33 -34.10 31.63
C ARG A 140 -25.89 -32.65 31.80
N ILE A 141 -26.53 -31.72 31.10
CA ILE A 141 -26.20 -30.29 31.19
C ILE A 141 -26.51 -29.75 32.59
N LEU A 142 -27.61 -30.18 33.21
CA LEU A 142 -27.95 -29.78 34.58
C LEU A 142 -27.02 -30.38 35.63
N SER A 143 -26.55 -31.61 35.42
CA SER A 143 -25.70 -32.34 36.39
C SER A 143 -24.20 -32.06 36.25
N GLU A 144 -23.69 -31.72 35.07
CA GLU A 144 -22.26 -31.50 34.83
C GLU A 144 -21.94 -30.03 34.53
N PRO A 145 -21.43 -29.21 35.47
CA PRO A 145 -21.12 -27.80 35.20
C PRO A 145 -19.99 -27.62 34.18
N ALA A 146 -19.95 -26.44 33.55
CA ALA A 146 -18.83 -26.06 32.70
C ALA A 146 -17.50 -26.02 33.50
N PRO A 147 -16.34 -26.27 32.86
CA PRO A 147 -15.05 -26.23 33.54
C PRO A 147 -14.73 -24.86 34.17
N SER A 148 -14.10 -24.87 35.34
CA SER A 148 -13.73 -23.65 36.10
C SER A 148 -12.75 -22.70 35.40
N TRP A 149 -12.05 -23.16 34.36
CA TRP A 149 -11.17 -22.32 33.55
C TRP A 149 -11.93 -21.49 32.49
N THR A 150 -13.25 -21.68 32.37
CA THR A 150 -14.14 -20.89 31.51
C THR A 150 -14.95 -19.90 32.32
N THR A 151 -15.35 -18.79 31.70
CA THR A 151 -16.33 -17.85 32.28
C THR A 151 -17.72 -18.19 31.75
N VAL A 152 -18.63 -18.59 32.62
CA VAL A 152 -20.01 -18.91 32.23
C VAL A 152 -20.84 -17.62 32.27
N ILE A 153 -21.57 -17.35 31.18
CA ILE A 153 -22.47 -16.21 31.03
C ILE A 153 -23.81 -16.68 30.47
N LYS A 154 -24.87 -15.93 30.75
CA LYS A 154 -26.19 -16.13 30.15
C LYS A 154 -26.29 -15.42 28.78
N PRO A 155 -27.24 -15.83 27.92
CA PRO A 155 -27.44 -15.18 26.61
C PRO A 155 -27.67 -13.67 26.69
N GLU A 156 -28.38 -13.20 27.71
CA GLU A 156 -28.66 -11.78 27.96
C GLU A 156 -27.43 -10.97 28.41
N GLU A 157 -26.40 -11.62 28.97
CA GLU A 157 -25.16 -10.97 29.44
C GLU A 157 -24.13 -10.83 28.31
N PHE A 158 -24.32 -11.53 27.19
CA PHE A 158 -23.37 -11.59 26.09
C PHE A 158 -23.02 -10.22 25.52
N ALA A 159 -24.02 -9.34 25.36
CA ALA A 159 -23.83 -8.04 24.74
C ALA A 159 -22.89 -7.13 25.55
N ASP A 160 -22.90 -7.21 26.89
CA ASP A 160 -21.98 -6.45 27.75
C ASP A 160 -20.62 -7.16 27.88
N ALA A 161 -20.63 -8.50 28.01
CA ALA A 161 -19.41 -9.29 28.12
C ALA A 161 -18.54 -9.26 26.85
N MET A 162 -19.15 -9.10 25.67
CA MET A 162 -18.46 -9.04 24.37
C MET A 162 -18.21 -7.62 23.89
N GLN A 163 -17.74 -6.76 24.80
CA GLN A 163 -17.27 -5.41 24.48
C GLN A 163 -15.83 -5.22 24.95
N TYR A 164 -15.05 -4.48 24.16
CA TYR A 164 -13.71 -4.04 24.55
C TYR A 164 -13.71 -2.53 24.77
N LYS A 165 -13.91 -2.11 26.01
CA LYS A 165 -14.02 -0.70 26.42
C LYS A 165 -12.63 -0.10 26.72
N PRO A 166 -12.41 1.21 26.47
CA PRO A 166 -11.14 1.84 26.79
C PRO A 166 -10.96 1.92 28.31
N ARG A 167 -9.71 1.76 28.78
CA ARG A 167 -9.37 1.96 30.19
C ARG A 167 -9.16 3.44 30.49
N ARG A 168 -9.61 3.92 31.63
CA ARG A 168 -9.31 5.28 32.08
C ARG A 168 -7.93 5.31 32.75
N LEU A 169 -7.02 6.15 32.24
CA LEU A 169 -5.62 6.21 32.73
C LEU A 169 -5.22 7.57 33.32
N ASP A 170 -6.20 8.40 33.71
CA ASP A 170 -5.98 9.73 34.32
C ASP A 170 -5.18 9.73 35.62
N SER A 171 -4.98 8.56 36.26
CA SER A 171 -4.19 8.43 37.49
C SER A 171 -2.70 8.60 37.25
N TYR A 172 -2.21 8.37 36.02
CA TYR A 172 -0.81 8.58 35.67
C TYR A 172 -0.58 10.05 35.35
N LYS A 173 0.58 10.57 35.76
CA LYS A 173 1.00 11.94 35.47
C LYS A 173 1.38 12.11 34.00
N LYS A 174 1.99 11.06 33.43
CA LYS A 174 2.49 11.02 32.06
C LYS A 174 2.43 9.58 31.53
N ILE A 175 2.19 9.45 30.23
CA ILE A 175 2.25 8.18 29.51
C ILE A 175 3.33 8.27 28.43
N HIS A 176 4.23 7.30 28.39
CA HIS A 176 5.26 7.14 27.39
C HIS A 176 4.85 6.02 26.43
N VAL A 177 4.83 6.31 25.14
CA VAL A 177 4.61 5.32 24.08
C VAL A 177 5.90 5.22 23.28
N ILE A 178 6.60 4.11 23.45
CA ILE A 178 7.94 3.86 22.94
C ILE A 178 7.81 2.95 21.72
N GLY A 179 8.40 3.38 20.60
CA GLY A 179 8.40 2.67 19.33
C GLY A 179 9.15 1.33 19.37
N ASP A 180 9.29 0.75 18.18
CA ASP A 180 9.99 -0.53 18.02
C ASP A 180 11.47 -0.38 18.44
N VAL A 181 11.99 -1.40 19.14
CA VAL A 181 13.33 -1.36 19.78
C VAL A 181 14.35 -2.21 19.03
N HIS A 182 13.91 -3.34 18.46
CA HIS A 182 14.70 -4.25 17.64
C HIS A 182 16.08 -4.61 18.23
N GLY A 183 16.18 -4.83 19.55
CA GLY A 183 17.46 -5.17 20.17
C GLY A 183 18.46 -4.02 20.23
N CYS A 184 18.02 -2.77 20.20
CA CYS A 184 18.86 -1.57 20.37
C CYS A 184 18.72 -1.03 21.81
N PHE A 185 19.42 -1.65 22.77
CA PHE A 185 19.28 -1.29 24.19
C PHE A 185 19.87 0.07 24.54
N THR A 186 21.03 0.43 23.98
CA THR A 186 21.75 1.66 24.35
C THR A 186 20.91 2.92 24.09
N VAL A 187 20.22 2.99 22.94
CA VAL A 187 19.34 4.11 22.60
C VAL A 187 18.04 4.11 23.43
N LEU A 188 17.56 2.93 23.84
CA LEU A 188 16.44 2.83 24.77
C LEU A 188 16.82 3.35 26.16
N ASP A 189 17.98 2.95 26.66
CA ASP A 189 18.46 3.36 27.98
C ASP A 189 18.83 4.84 28.02
N SER A 190 19.29 5.45 26.92
CA SER A 190 19.54 6.88 26.88
C SER A 190 18.26 7.71 27.03
N TYR A 191 17.12 7.21 26.54
CA TYR A 191 15.81 7.81 26.77
C TYR A 191 15.32 7.60 28.21
N LEU A 192 15.36 6.36 28.70
CA LEU A 192 14.84 5.98 30.03
C LEU A 192 15.75 6.42 31.19
N LYS A 193 17.04 6.64 30.92
CA LYS A 193 18.09 6.95 31.89
C LYS A 193 18.13 5.94 33.04
N GLY A 194 17.98 4.65 32.72
CA GLY A 194 18.01 3.55 33.67
C GLY A 194 16.83 3.45 34.65
N ARG A 195 15.79 4.31 34.55
CA ARG A 195 14.68 4.36 35.52
C ARG A 195 13.31 4.43 34.86
N LEU A 196 12.30 3.93 35.58
CA LEU A 196 10.89 4.06 35.26
C LEU A 196 10.19 4.60 36.51
N GLU A 197 9.53 5.75 36.40
CA GLU A 197 8.85 6.42 37.51
C GLU A 197 7.49 5.74 37.78
N ASP A 198 7.11 5.56 39.04
CA ASP A 198 5.92 4.79 39.41
C ASP A 198 4.59 5.52 39.12
N ASP A 199 4.63 6.86 39.00
CA ASP A 199 3.48 7.70 38.63
C ASP A 199 3.37 7.94 37.11
N GLU A 200 4.24 7.34 36.31
CA GLU A 200 4.24 7.38 34.84
C GLU A 200 4.00 5.98 34.25
N LEU A 201 3.29 5.91 33.11
CA LEU A 201 3.01 4.65 32.40
C LEU A 201 3.92 4.50 31.19
N TYR A 202 4.49 3.30 30.98
CA TYR A 202 5.35 3.00 29.84
C TYR A 202 4.73 1.93 28.96
N ILE A 203 4.42 2.28 27.71
CA ILE A 203 3.83 1.40 26.69
C ILE A 203 4.88 1.19 25.59
N PHE A 204 5.29 -0.05 25.38
CA PHE A 204 6.19 -0.44 24.28
C PHE A 204 5.35 -0.99 23.13
N THR A 205 5.53 -0.49 21.91
CA THR A 205 4.69 -0.83 20.75
C THR A 205 4.93 -2.23 20.18
N GLY A 206 6.07 -2.85 20.49
CA GLY A 206 6.41 -4.20 20.07
C GLY A 206 7.81 -4.27 19.48
N ASP A 207 8.10 -5.39 18.83
CA ASP A 207 9.36 -5.67 18.14
C ASP A 207 10.55 -5.34 19.04
N MET A 208 10.54 -5.93 20.24
CA MET A 208 11.52 -5.61 21.26
C MET A 208 12.92 -6.13 20.90
N VAL A 209 12.95 -7.27 20.20
CA VAL A 209 14.18 -7.97 19.81
C VAL A 209 14.17 -8.29 18.32
N ASP A 210 15.22 -8.96 17.87
CA ASP A 210 15.51 -9.32 16.48
C ASP A 210 16.02 -8.11 15.68
N ARG A 211 16.91 -8.37 14.71
CA ARG A 211 17.62 -7.39 13.84
C ARG A 211 18.82 -6.65 14.45
N GLY A 212 18.67 -6.00 15.60
CA GLY A 212 19.75 -5.26 16.27
C GLY A 212 20.81 -6.16 16.91
N ILE A 213 21.70 -5.57 17.70
CA ILE A 213 22.92 -6.23 18.21
C ILE A 213 22.99 -6.35 19.73
N GLU A 214 21.98 -5.87 20.46
CA GLU A 214 21.93 -5.89 21.92
C GLU A 214 20.66 -6.61 22.41
N ASN A 215 20.23 -7.67 21.72
CA ASN A 215 19.01 -8.41 22.03
C ASN A 215 19.03 -9.00 23.45
N ALA A 216 20.16 -9.54 23.89
CA ALA A 216 20.30 -10.08 25.24
C ALA A 216 20.10 -9.00 26.31
N LYS A 217 20.64 -7.79 26.10
CA LYS A 217 20.42 -6.66 27.02
C LYS A 217 18.94 -6.25 27.07
N VAL A 218 18.26 -6.23 25.91
CA VAL A 218 16.82 -5.94 25.88
C VAL A 218 16.03 -7.02 26.61
N VAL A 219 16.32 -8.31 26.40
CA VAL A 219 15.65 -9.41 27.13
C VAL A 219 15.88 -9.29 28.64
N GLN A 220 17.11 -9.02 29.07
CA GLN A 220 17.43 -8.81 30.49
C GLN A 220 16.63 -7.64 31.08
N PHE A 221 16.54 -6.53 30.34
CA PHE A 221 15.73 -5.37 30.72
C PHE A 221 14.25 -5.72 30.84
N LEU A 222 13.69 -6.43 29.85
CA LEU A 222 12.30 -6.87 29.84
C LEU A 222 11.98 -7.77 31.03
N LEU A 223 12.84 -8.74 31.35
CA LEU A 223 12.67 -9.63 32.49
C LEU A 223 12.62 -8.86 33.82
N ARG A 224 13.38 -7.76 33.94
CA ARG A 224 13.37 -6.89 35.12
C ARG A 224 12.07 -6.09 35.27
N ILE A 225 11.42 -5.70 34.18
CA ILE A 225 10.26 -4.79 34.21
C ILE A 225 8.91 -5.48 33.97
N LYS A 226 8.89 -6.74 33.52
CA LYS A 226 7.68 -7.44 33.04
C LYS A 226 6.52 -7.52 34.04
N ASP A 227 6.80 -7.41 35.34
CA ASP A 227 5.80 -7.51 36.41
C ASP A 227 5.40 -6.15 37.00
N ARG A 228 5.96 -5.04 36.48
CA ARG A 228 5.57 -3.69 36.90
C ARG A 228 4.17 -3.35 36.41
N LYS A 229 3.33 -2.78 37.29
CA LYS A 229 1.94 -2.41 36.97
C LYS A 229 1.84 -1.24 35.98
N ASN A 230 2.86 -0.41 35.92
CA ASN A 230 2.98 0.75 35.04
C ASN A 230 3.77 0.46 33.76
N VAL A 231 3.84 -0.81 33.34
CA VAL A 231 4.46 -1.24 32.08
C VAL A 231 3.47 -2.05 31.26
N ILE A 232 3.32 -1.69 29.99
CA ILE A 232 2.55 -2.45 28.99
C ILE A 232 3.49 -2.79 27.84
N LEU A 233 3.68 -4.09 27.61
CA LEU A 233 4.43 -4.60 26.46
C LEU A 233 3.43 -5.03 25.39
N LEU A 234 3.38 -4.36 24.25
CA LEU A 234 2.59 -4.81 23.11
C LEU A 234 3.36 -5.88 22.30
N GLU A 235 2.62 -6.79 21.68
CA GLU A 235 3.15 -7.86 20.85
C GLU A 235 3.46 -7.34 19.46
N GLY A 236 4.74 -7.34 19.09
CA GLY A 236 5.20 -7.13 17.73
C GLY A 236 5.23 -8.41 16.89
N ASN A 237 5.39 -8.27 15.57
CA ASN A 237 5.43 -9.43 14.69
C ASN A 237 6.73 -10.23 14.80
N HIS A 238 7.80 -9.66 15.36
CA HIS A 238 9.05 -10.34 15.73
C HIS A 238 8.99 -10.94 17.14
N ASP A 239 8.20 -10.40 18.07
CA ASP A 239 8.14 -10.88 19.47
C ASP A 239 7.61 -12.32 19.60
N LYS A 240 6.85 -12.80 18.60
CA LYS A 240 6.43 -14.23 18.53
C LYS A 240 7.64 -15.18 18.47
N TYR A 241 8.79 -14.74 17.99
CA TYR A 241 10.01 -15.55 17.92
C TYR A 241 10.60 -15.81 19.31
N LEU A 242 10.46 -14.90 20.27
CA LEU A 242 10.82 -15.16 21.67
C LEU A 242 9.96 -16.28 22.27
N LYS A 243 8.66 -16.29 21.96
CA LYS A 243 7.77 -17.38 22.40
C LYS A 243 8.24 -18.72 21.83
N GLN A 244 8.52 -18.78 20.53
CA GLN A 244 9.03 -19.99 19.87
C GLN A 244 10.36 -20.44 20.47
N TYR A 245 11.28 -19.51 20.71
CA TYR A 245 12.56 -19.77 21.37
C TYR A 245 12.40 -20.35 22.78
N GLY A 246 11.44 -19.85 23.57
CA GLY A 246 11.14 -20.38 24.91
C GLY A 246 10.50 -21.77 24.92
N HIS A 247 9.98 -22.23 23.78
CA HIS A 247 9.42 -23.57 23.58
C HIS A 247 10.35 -24.48 22.74
N ASP A 248 11.56 -24.02 22.43
CA ASP A 248 12.52 -24.70 21.55
C ASP A 248 11.94 -25.03 20.15
N GLU A 249 11.01 -24.20 19.68
CA GLU A 249 10.44 -24.27 18.34
C GLU A 249 11.35 -23.55 17.33
N VAL A 250 11.40 -24.07 16.09
CA VAL A 250 12.15 -23.43 14.99
C VAL A 250 11.37 -22.22 14.48
N THR A 251 12.04 -21.06 14.42
CA THR A 251 11.43 -19.84 13.88
C THR A 251 11.57 -19.78 12.36
N ARG A 252 10.66 -19.08 11.68
CA ARG A 252 10.79 -18.79 10.24
C ARG A 252 11.78 -17.66 9.93
N SER A 253 12.23 -16.91 10.94
CA SER A 253 13.14 -15.77 10.75
C SER A 253 14.58 -16.25 10.65
N SER A 254 15.18 -16.11 9.47
CA SER A 254 16.61 -16.39 9.25
C SER A 254 17.50 -15.49 10.12
N VAL A 255 17.11 -14.22 10.29
CA VAL A 255 17.81 -13.26 11.15
C VAL A 255 17.81 -13.74 12.59
N PHE A 256 16.63 -14.12 13.10
CA PHE A 256 16.49 -14.61 14.47
C PHE A 256 17.34 -15.87 14.70
N ASN A 257 17.21 -16.87 13.83
CA ASN A 257 17.92 -18.14 13.99
C ASN A 257 19.45 -18.00 13.90
N LYS A 258 19.96 -17.08 13.06
CA LYS A 258 21.40 -16.94 12.82
C LYS A 258 22.10 -15.92 13.71
N LYS A 259 21.36 -14.96 14.28
CA LYS A 259 21.94 -13.84 15.05
C LYS A 259 21.36 -13.79 16.46
N THR A 260 20.05 -13.58 16.57
CA THR A 260 19.37 -13.35 17.84
C THR A 260 19.41 -14.57 18.76
N LYS A 261 19.09 -15.76 18.24
CA LYS A 261 19.10 -17.00 19.01
C LYS A 261 20.49 -17.32 19.60
N PRO A 262 21.59 -17.32 18.82
CA PRO A 262 22.92 -17.51 19.38
C PRO A 262 23.27 -16.53 20.51
N GLU A 263 22.92 -15.26 20.36
CA GLU A 263 23.14 -14.24 21.39
C GLU A 263 22.36 -14.56 22.69
N LEU A 264 21.11 -15.03 22.57
CA LEU A 264 20.31 -15.42 23.73
C LEU A 264 20.80 -16.73 24.37
N ASP A 265 21.27 -17.69 23.58
CA ASP A 265 21.84 -18.94 24.06
C ASP A 265 23.15 -18.69 24.83
N GLU A 266 24.01 -17.79 24.34
CA GLU A 266 25.24 -17.38 25.03
C GLU A 266 24.94 -16.64 26.34
N ALA A 267 23.89 -15.82 26.38
CA ALA A 267 23.45 -15.14 27.60
C ALA A 267 22.84 -16.09 28.65
N GLY A 268 22.49 -17.33 28.30
CA GLY A 268 22.09 -18.37 29.25
C GLY A 268 20.75 -18.14 29.95
N PHE A 269 19.78 -17.46 29.31
CA PHE A 269 18.46 -17.21 29.92
C PHE A 269 17.67 -18.50 30.18
N ASP A 270 16.99 -18.58 31.32
CA ASP A 270 16.03 -19.67 31.57
C ASP A 270 14.86 -19.57 30.60
N LYS A 271 14.62 -20.66 29.85
CA LYS A 271 13.50 -20.80 28.92
C LYS A 271 12.15 -20.60 29.61
N ARG A 272 12.05 -20.92 30.91
CA ARG A 272 10.86 -20.62 31.72
C ARG A 272 10.59 -19.12 31.78
N ASP A 273 11.60 -18.32 32.08
CA ASP A 273 11.47 -16.86 32.17
C ASP A 273 11.07 -16.25 30.84
N ILE A 274 11.63 -16.77 29.73
CA ILE A 274 11.22 -16.34 28.38
C ILE A 274 9.75 -16.67 28.11
N ARG A 275 9.28 -17.87 28.48
CA ARG A 275 7.86 -18.24 28.34
C ARG A 275 6.95 -17.36 29.21
N GLU A 276 7.40 -16.99 30.40
CA GLU A 276 6.66 -16.06 31.28
C GLU A 276 6.60 -14.65 30.69
N LEU A 277 7.72 -14.14 30.17
CA LEU A 277 7.77 -12.87 29.45
C LEU A 277 6.84 -12.87 28.22
N ALA A 278 6.88 -13.93 27.40
CA ALA A 278 6.04 -14.05 26.21
C ALA A 278 4.53 -14.01 26.54
N ARG A 279 4.12 -14.41 27.75
CA ARG A 279 2.72 -14.32 28.22
C ARG A 279 2.32 -12.91 28.66
N ARG A 280 3.27 -12.00 28.91
CA ARG A 280 3.02 -10.61 29.30
C ARG A 280 2.72 -9.68 28.13
N PHE A 281 2.98 -10.10 26.90
CA PHE A 281 2.64 -9.31 25.72
C PHE A 281 1.12 -9.16 25.52
N HIS A 282 0.69 -7.90 25.39
CA HIS A 282 -0.67 -7.48 25.08
C HIS A 282 -0.83 -7.26 23.58
N GLN A 283 -2.04 -7.35 23.05
CA GLN A 283 -2.27 -7.16 21.60
C GLN A 283 -2.53 -5.69 21.23
N ILE A 284 -2.85 -4.86 22.24
CA ILE A 284 -3.31 -3.49 22.08
C ILE A 284 -3.29 -2.77 23.44
N ALA A 285 -3.09 -1.45 23.43
CA ALA A 285 -3.51 -0.59 24.53
C ALA A 285 -4.61 0.36 24.03
N TYR A 286 -5.77 0.35 24.70
CA TYR A 286 -6.92 1.17 24.35
C TYR A 286 -7.42 1.89 25.59
N PHE A 287 -7.34 3.22 25.59
CA PHE A 287 -7.54 4.01 26.82
C PHE A 287 -8.05 5.42 26.57
N THR A 288 -8.58 6.03 27.62
CA THR A 288 -8.84 7.47 27.68
C THR A 288 -7.85 8.14 28.62
N TYR A 289 -7.46 9.36 28.26
CA TYR A 289 -6.62 10.22 29.08
C TYR A 289 -7.05 11.67 28.85
N GLY A 290 -7.53 12.35 29.90
CA GLY A 290 -8.25 13.60 29.71
C GLY A 290 -9.53 13.41 28.89
N GLN A 291 -9.69 14.20 27.83
CA GLN A 291 -10.86 14.14 26.93
C GLN A 291 -10.61 13.27 25.69
N ASP A 292 -9.38 12.81 25.50
CA ASP A 292 -8.96 12.10 24.29
C ASP A 292 -8.99 10.58 24.48
N THR A 293 -9.29 9.88 23.39
CA THR A 293 -9.25 8.42 23.31
C THR A 293 -8.04 7.99 22.49
N TYR A 294 -7.26 7.05 23.00
CA TYR A 294 -6.03 6.58 22.39
C TYR A 294 -6.12 5.09 22.07
N ILE A 295 -5.65 4.74 20.87
CA ILE A 295 -5.42 3.35 20.45
C ILE A 295 -3.96 3.17 20.06
N ILE A 296 -3.29 2.29 20.80
CA ILE A 296 -1.88 1.94 20.59
C ILE A 296 -1.80 0.52 20.06
N THR A 297 -1.21 0.37 18.89
CA THR A 297 -1.01 -0.94 18.23
C THR A 297 0.44 -1.08 17.77
N HIS A 298 0.84 -2.26 17.34
CA HIS A 298 2.15 -2.41 16.70
C HIS A 298 2.08 -1.95 15.24
N GLY A 299 1.15 -2.50 14.45
CA GLY A 299 1.13 -2.35 12.99
C GLY A 299 0.27 -1.24 12.39
N GLY A 300 -0.49 -0.51 13.22
CA GLY A 300 -1.46 0.49 12.75
C GLY A 300 -2.73 -0.12 12.14
N ILE A 301 -3.85 0.59 12.26
CA ILE A 301 -5.16 0.19 11.72
C ILE A 301 -5.75 1.30 10.86
N SER A 302 -6.67 0.93 9.97
CA SER A 302 -7.31 1.88 9.05
C SER A 302 -8.48 2.64 9.67
N ALA A 303 -9.06 2.14 10.77
CA ALA A 303 -10.13 2.77 11.53
C ALA A 303 -10.34 2.03 12.87
N LEU A 304 -10.92 2.68 13.87
CA LEU A 304 -11.44 2.01 15.07
C LEU A 304 -12.88 1.51 14.81
N PRO A 305 -13.11 0.19 14.68
CA PRO A 305 -14.45 -0.37 14.50
C PRO A 305 -15.30 -0.23 15.76
N ASP A 306 -16.61 -0.34 15.61
CA ASP A 306 -17.57 -0.24 16.72
C ASP A 306 -17.34 -1.33 17.78
N ASN A 307 -17.04 -2.56 17.35
CA ASN A 307 -16.64 -3.63 18.25
C ASN A 307 -15.24 -4.18 17.91
N LEU A 308 -14.26 -3.72 18.68
CA LEU A 308 -12.86 -4.11 18.53
C LEU A 308 -12.59 -5.60 18.78
N LEU A 309 -13.46 -6.32 19.53
CA LEU A 309 -13.28 -7.76 19.73
C LEU A 309 -13.37 -8.56 18.42
N PHE A 310 -14.12 -8.06 17.44
CA PHE A 310 -14.29 -8.74 16.15
C PHE A 310 -13.12 -8.51 15.19
N THR A 311 -12.19 -7.62 15.54
CA THR A 311 -10.95 -7.44 14.79
C THR A 311 -9.95 -8.53 15.16
N ALA A 312 -9.44 -9.24 14.15
CA ALA A 312 -8.38 -10.22 14.36
C ALA A 312 -7.12 -9.54 14.94
N THR A 313 -6.53 -10.09 16.00
CA THR A 313 -5.33 -9.47 16.61
C THR A 313 -4.14 -9.42 15.65
N SER A 314 -4.08 -10.31 14.66
CA SER A 314 -3.06 -10.27 13.61
C SER A 314 -3.07 -8.96 12.81
N GLN A 315 -4.19 -8.25 12.72
CA GLN A 315 -4.26 -6.93 12.08
C GLN A 315 -3.69 -5.82 12.96
N LEU A 316 -3.85 -5.93 14.29
CA LEU A 316 -3.24 -4.97 15.24
C LEU A 316 -1.72 -5.15 15.34
N ILE A 317 -1.27 -6.39 15.13
CA ILE A 317 0.14 -6.76 15.17
C ILE A 317 0.78 -6.45 13.81
N ASN A 318 0.33 -7.09 12.73
CA ASN A 318 1.01 -6.98 11.44
C ASN A 318 0.61 -5.73 10.62
N GLY A 319 -0.42 -5.00 11.06
CA GLY A 319 -0.99 -3.85 10.36
C GLY A 319 -2.10 -4.22 9.36
N VAL A 320 -2.92 -3.23 9.01
CA VAL A 320 -3.93 -3.32 7.94
C VAL A 320 -3.33 -2.84 6.61
N GLY A 321 -3.59 -3.57 5.51
CA GLY A 321 -3.00 -3.27 4.19
C GLY A 321 -1.55 -3.78 4.03
N GLY A 322 -0.92 -3.41 2.91
CA GLY A 322 0.49 -3.70 2.64
C GLY A 322 1.43 -2.70 3.32
N TYR A 323 2.75 -2.93 3.23
CA TYR A 323 3.74 -1.99 3.79
C TYR A 323 3.81 -0.68 2.99
N GLU A 324 3.36 -0.71 1.74
CA GLU A 324 3.20 0.42 0.83
C GLU A 324 1.92 1.24 1.09
N THR A 325 1.12 0.88 2.09
CA THR A 325 -0.10 1.63 2.45
C THR A 325 0.25 2.74 3.43
N ASP A 326 -0.14 3.98 3.13
CA ASP A 326 -0.07 5.09 4.10
C ASP A 326 -1.22 4.94 5.10
N ILE A 327 -1.00 4.10 6.10
CA ILE A 327 -2.00 3.76 7.12
C ILE A 327 -2.37 4.98 7.98
N ASP A 328 -1.44 5.92 8.15
CA ASP A 328 -1.63 7.14 8.93
C ASP A 328 -2.65 8.07 8.27
N HIS A 329 -2.51 8.30 6.97
CA HIS A 329 -3.49 9.08 6.20
C HIS A 329 -4.85 8.37 6.10
N VAL A 330 -4.85 7.05 5.87
CA VAL A 330 -6.09 6.25 5.81
C VAL A 330 -6.86 6.30 7.13
N PHE A 331 -6.17 6.15 8.27
CA PHE A 331 -6.79 6.27 9.59
C PHE A 331 -7.40 7.65 9.81
N THR A 332 -6.64 8.70 9.52
CA THR A 332 -7.10 10.10 9.65
C THR A 332 -8.40 10.33 8.88
N LYS A 333 -8.44 9.89 7.62
CA LYS A 333 -9.60 10.03 6.74
C LYS A 333 -10.83 9.28 7.27
N ASN A 334 -10.66 8.02 7.67
CA ASN A 334 -11.78 7.19 8.13
C ASN A 334 -12.30 7.60 9.52
N MET A 335 -11.47 8.30 10.31
CA MET A 335 -11.77 8.73 11.67
C MET A 335 -12.08 10.22 11.77
N GLU A 336 -12.32 10.87 10.63
CA GLU A 336 -12.72 12.27 10.57
C GLU A 336 -13.96 12.52 11.46
N GLY A 337 -13.94 13.63 12.21
CA GLY A 337 -14.98 13.97 13.18
C GLY A 337 -14.96 13.17 14.49
N ARG A 338 -14.17 12.09 14.63
CA ARG A 338 -14.05 11.32 15.89
C ARG A 338 -12.83 11.76 16.69
N ASN A 339 -12.95 11.85 18.03
CA ASN A 339 -11.82 12.21 18.89
C ASN A 339 -10.99 10.99 19.32
N ILE A 340 -10.35 10.33 18.35
CA ILE A 340 -9.54 9.13 18.57
C ILE A 340 -8.16 9.35 17.94
N ILE A 341 -7.11 9.05 18.70
CA ILE A 341 -5.72 9.21 18.32
C ILE A 341 -5.08 7.82 18.23
N GLN A 342 -4.47 7.54 17.08
CA GLN A 342 -3.67 6.34 16.85
C GLN A 342 -2.19 6.62 17.11
N ILE A 343 -1.52 5.69 17.79
CA ILE A 343 -0.06 5.63 17.86
C ILE A 343 0.35 4.20 17.54
N HIS A 344 1.33 4.02 16.66
CA HIS A 344 1.79 2.69 16.27
C HIS A 344 3.30 2.61 16.04
N GLY A 345 3.85 1.41 16.16
CA GLY A 345 5.29 1.15 16.23
C GLY A 345 5.96 0.88 14.90
N HIS A 346 5.19 0.40 13.92
CA HIS A 346 5.69 -0.29 12.73
C HIS A 346 5.21 0.38 11.44
N ARG A 347 5.83 0.01 10.31
CA ARG A 347 5.45 0.43 8.94
C ARG A 347 5.53 1.95 8.71
N ASN A 348 6.73 2.40 8.35
CA ASN A 348 6.97 3.78 7.87
C ASN A 348 7.74 3.81 6.55
N MET A 349 7.23 3.16 5.51
CA MET A 349 7.89 3.11 4.20
C MET A 349 8.00 4.48 3.52
N PHE A 350 7.17 5.46 3.92
CA PHE A 350 7.18 6.83 3.40
C PHE A 350 8.04 7.79 4.21
N ARG A 351 8.77 7.31 5.24
CA ARG A 351 9.64 8.15 6.09
C ARG A 351 8.95 9.36 6.68
N LEU A 352 7.69 9.19 7.06
CA LEU A 352 6.91 10.22 7.72
C LEU A 352 7.53 10.55 9.09
N PRO A 353 7.40 11.80 9.56
CA PRO A 353 7.81 12.18 10.91
C PRO A 353 6.94 11.46 11.95
N VAL A 354 7.30 11.59 13.24
CA VAL A 354 6.56 10.98 14.35
C VAL A 354 5.06 11.34 14.29
N HIS A 355 4.74 12.61 14.03
CA HIS A 355 3.38 13.05 13.72
C HIS A 355 3.12 12.89 12.22
N ALA A 356 2.73 11.68 11.81
CA ALA A 356 2.63 11.27 10.41
C ALA A 356 1.41 11.88 9.70
N ALA A 357 0.27 11.90 10.38
CA ALA A 357 -0.97 12.52 9.90
C ALA A 357 -1.81 13.03 11.08
N ALA A 358 -2.88 13.80 10.83
CA ALA A 358 -3.70 14.34 11.91
C ALA A 358 -4.29 13.20 12.77
N LYS A 359 -4.00 13.21 14.07
CA LYS A 359 -4.40 12.14 15.02
C LYS A 359 -3.79 10.76 14.74
N SER A 360 -2.71 10.67 13.95
CA SER A 360 -1.94 9.43 13.78
C SER A 360 -0.44 9.68 13.96
N TYR A 361 0.18 8.91 14.86
CA TYR A 361 1.60 8.99 15.18
C TYR A 361 2.31 7.67 14.86
N ASN A 362 3.42 7.75 14.13
CA ASN A 362 4.18 6.62 13.63
C ASN A 362 5.58 6.58 14.26
N LEU A 363 5.82 5.57 15.08
CA LEU A 363 7.05 5.41 15.86
C LEU A 363 8.10 4.52 15.18
N GLU A 364 7.88 4.08 13.94
CA GLU A 364 8.88 3.35 13.17
C GLU A 364 9.95 4.32 12.63
N GLY A 365 11.14 4.23 13.24
CA GLY A 365 12.26 5.12 13.00
C GLY A 365 13.51 4.42 12.44
N GLN A 366 13.43 3.14 12.06
CA GLN A 366 14.55 2.29 11.64
C GLN A 366 15.72 2.30 12.62
N VAL A 367 15.41 2.14 13.90
CA VAL A 367 16.39 2.18 14.99
C VAL A 367 17.53 1.18 14.77
N GLU A 368 17.25 0.01 14.21
CA GLU A 368 18.21 -1.07 13.94
C GLU A 368 19.21 -0.74 12.82
N HIS A 369 18.90 0.27 12.01
CA HIS A 369 19.72 0.74 10.89
C HIS A 369 20.41 2.08 11.19
N GLY A 370 20.49 2.47 12.47
CA GLY A 370 21.06 3.75 12.88
C GLY A 370 20.11 4.92 12.67
N GLY A 371 18.81 4.66 12.56
CA GLY A 371 17.77 5.68 12.57
C GLY A 371 17.54 6.21 13.99
N HIS A 372 16.28 6.34 14.39
CA HIS A 372 15.92 6.88 15.70
C HIS A 372 15.00 5.93 16.46
N LEU A 373 15.20 5.83 17.76
CA LEU A 373 14.13 5.41 18.66
C LEU A 373 13.13 6.57 18.77
N ARG A 374 11.87 6.31 18.43
CA ARG A 374 10.82 7.32 18.48
C ARG A 374 9.95 7.10 19.70
N VAL A 375 9.64 8.18 20.40
CA VAL A 375 8.80 8.14 21.59
C VAL A 375 7.77 9.25 21.54
N VAL A 376 6.54 8.95 21.93
CA VAL A 376 5.51 9.93 22.21
C VAL A 376 5.28 9.99 23.71
N THR A 377 5.24 11.19 24.28
CA THR A 377 4.78 11.42 25.65
C THR A 377 3.45 12.14 25.68
N ILE A 378 2.53 11.67 26.52
CA ILE A 378 1.19 12.22 26.71
C ILE A 378 1.09 12.69 28.16
N ASP A 379 0.82 13.97 28.37
CA ASP A 379 0.51 14.54 29.67
C ASP A 379 -0.62 15.58 29.59
N ARG A 380 -0.85 16.33 30.67
CA ARG A 380 -1.94 17.33 30.73
C ARG A 380 -1.73 18.52 29.78
N SER A 381 -0.51 18.74 29.29
CA SER A 381 -0.19 19.76 28.29
C SER A 381 -0.43 19.29 26.85
N GLY A 382 -0.64 17.98 26.65
CA GLY A 382 -0.89 17.37 25.35
C GLY A 382 0.17 16.33 24.97
N ILE A 383 0.39 16.20 23.66
CA ILE A 383 1.29 15.21 23.07
C ILE A 383 2.62 15.88 22.71
N GLN A 384 3.74 15.26 23.09
CA GLN A 384 5.09 15.65 22.68
C GLN A 384 5.79 14.48 22.00
N THR A 385 6.58 14.77 20.96
CA THR A 385 7.29 13.77 20.15
C THR A 385 8.79 13.86 20.39
N HIS A 386 9.47 12.73 20.51
CA HIS A 386 10.90 12.62 20.76
C HIS A 386 11.53 11.66 19.75
N GLU A 387 12.70 12.04 19.21
CA GLU A 387 13.53 11.18 18.38
C GLU A 387 14.93 11.09 18.99
N ILE A 388 15.36 9.88 19.32
CA ILE A 388 16.66 9.61 19.94
C ILE A 388 17.49 8.85 18.92
N LYS A 389 18.58 9.45 18.45
CA LYS A 389 19.47 8.85 17.44
C LYS A 389 20.10 7.56 17.99
N ASN A 390 20.10 6.50 17.18
CA ASN A 390 20.86 5.30 17.52
C ASN A 390 22.24 5.32 16.86
N ASP A 391 23.28 5.42 17.68
CA ASP A 391 24.68 5.33 17.23
C ASP A 391 25.26 3.91 17.39
N VAL A 392 24.52 2.98 18.01
CA VAL A 392 24.93 1.59 18.25
C VAL A 392 24.13 0.66 17.34
N PHE A 393 24.63 0.46 16.12
CA PHE A 393 24.03 -0.41 15.12
C PHE A 393 25.08 -1.08 14.24
N LYS A 394 24.70 -2.14 13.53
CA LYS A 394 25.56 -2.76 12.51
C LYS A 394 25.47 -1.94 11.22
N THR A 395 26.61 -1.41 10.77
CA THR A 395 26.74 -0.93 9.40
C THR A 395 26.57 -2.11 8.46
N SER A 396 25.40 -2.20 7.84
CA SER A 396 25.25 -2.98 6.62
C SER A 396 26.23 -2.42 5.59
N ALA A 397 26.82 -3.31 4.77
CA ALA A 397 27.73 -2.97 3.68
C ALA A 397 27.29 -1.73 2.87
N PRO A 398 28.21 -1.04 2.18
CA PRO A 398 27.96 0.27 1.58
C PRO A 398 26.65 0.28 0.79
N PRO A 399 25.94 1.44 0.74
CA PRO A 399 24.77 1.57 -0.12
C PRO A 399 25.13 0.97 -1.46
N LEU A 400 24.24 0.16 -2.05
CA LEU A 400 24.35 -0.35 -3.42
C LEU A 400 25.01 0.74 -4.26
N THR A 401 26.32 0.61 -4.44
CA THR A 401 27.08 1.58 -5.18
C THR A 401 26.45 1.50 -6.53
N SER A 402 25.97 2.65 -7.00
CA SER A 402 25.52 2.87 -8.36
C SER A 402 26.57 2.31 -9.31
N HIS A 403 26.46 1.02 -9.63
CA HIS A 403 27.24 0.38 -10.66
C HIS A 403 26.63 0.82 -11.97
N HIS A 404 27.01 2.02 -12.38
CA HIS A 404 27.44 2.27 -13.75
C HIS A 404 28.51 3.36 -13.64
N ALA A 405 29.77 2.91 -13.47
CA ALA A 405 30.88 3.69 -13.97
C ALA A 405 30.58 3.91 -15.47
N HIS A 406 30.19 5.13 -15.82
CA HIS A 406 29.99 5.51 -17.20
C HIS A 406 31.37 5.60 -17.83
N GLU A 407 31.78 4.55 -18.53
CA GLU A 407 32.72 4.72 -19.64
C GLU A 407 32.15 5.78 -20.58
N GLU A 408 32.98 6.73 -20.98
CA GLU A 408 32.63 7.73 -21.99
C GLU A 408 32.35 7.03 -23.32
N LEU A 409 31.09 6.65 -23.53
CA LEU A 409 30.62 6.15 -24.82
C LEU A 409 30.71 7.27 -25.85
N THR A 410 31.69 7.18 -26.73
CA THR A 410 31.75 7.96 -27.98
C THR A 410 30.60 7.55 -28.90
N VAL A 411 30.20 8.43 -29.83
CA VAL A 411 29.13 8.12 -30.81
C VAL A 411 29.44 6.85 -31.60
N GLU A 412 30.70 6.67 -31.99
CA GLU A 412 31.17 5.48 -32.72
C GLU A 412 31.02 4.19 -31.91
N HIS A 413 31.39 4.21 -30.62
CA HIS A 413 31.22 3.06 -29.74
C HIS A 413 29.74 2.74 -29.50
N PHE A 414 28.89 3.78 -29.40
CA PHE A 414 27.46 3.63 -29.23
C PHE A 414 26.78 3.03 -30.48
N LEU A 415 27.15 3.47 -31.68
CA LEU A 415 26.63 2.93 -32.94
C LEU A 415 26.99 1.45 -33.11
N LYS A 416 28.23 1.06 -32.80
CA LYS A 416 28.67 -0.34 -32.85
C LYS A 416 27.88 -1.24 -31.89
N HIS A 417 27.53 -0.71 -30.71
CA HIS A 417 26.74 -1.45 -29.71
C HIS A 417 25.26 -1.59 -30.10
N LEU A 418 24.73 -0.65 -30.91
CA LEU A 418 23.34 -0.66 -31.36
C LEU A 418 23.09 -1.64 -32.52
N ASP A 419 24.07 -1.83 -33.39
CA ASP A 419 23.98 -2.79 -34.51
C ASP A 419 23.84 -4.25 -33.99
N GLU A 420 24.23 -4.51 -32.74
CA GLU A 420 24.16 -5.82 -32.06
C GLU A 420 23.00 -5.94 -31.04
N HIS A 421 22.15 -4.90 -30.87
CA HIS A 421 21.21 -4.82 -29.74
C HIS A 421 19.75 -5.19 -30.09
N ASP A 422 19.24 -6.30 -29.53
CA ASP A 422 17.89 -6.86 -29.76
C ASP A 422 16.70 -5.91 -29.51
N TYR A 423 16.90 -4.85 -28.72
CA TYR A 423 15.82 -3.97 -28.23
C TYR A 423 15.77 -2.57 -28.87
N VAL A 424 16.71 -2.24 -29.77
CA VAL A 424 16.75 -0.95 -30.48
C VAL A 424 16.70 -1.21 -31.99
N SER A 425 15.90 -0.41 -32.71
CA SER A 425 15.80 -0.42 -34.16
C SER A 425 16.30 0.91 -34.73
N GLU A 426 17.26 0.85 -35.64
CA GLU A 426 17.63 1.99 -36.47
C GLU A 426 16.58 2.23 -37.55
N GLN A 427 16.20 3.48 -37.74
CA GLN A 427 15.40 3.93 -38.86
C GLN A 427 16.20 4.97 -39.66
N LYS A 428 16.58 4.59 -40.87
CA LYS A 428 17.28 5.47 -41.82
C LYS A 428 16.29 6.48 -42.43
N LEU A 429 16.64 7.75 -42.37
CA LEU A 429 15.85 8.89 -42.86
C LEU A 429 16.57 9.57 -44.02
N ALA A 430 15.90 10.54 -44.65
CA ALA A 430 16.51 11.33 -45.73
C ALA A 430 17.68 12.19 -45.22
N GLY A 431 18.64 12.51 -46.10
CA GLY A 431 19.77 13.38 -45.77
C GLY A 431 20.83 12.74 -44.86
N GLY A 432 21.00 11.41 -44.89
CA GLY A 432 22.02 10.71 -44.10
C GLY A 432 21.71 10.58 -42.61
N ILE A 433 20.55 11.08 -42.15
CA ILE A 433 20.15 11.06 -40.75
C ILE A 433 19.53 9.70 -40.40
N SER A 434 19.85 9.18 -39.23
CA SER A 434 19.21 7.99 -38.66
C SER A 434 18.62 8.30 -37.29
N SER A 435 17.41 7.79 -37.04
CA SER A 435 16.75 7.85 -35.73
C SER A 435 16.76 6.46 -35.09
N PHE A 436 16.91 6.43 -33.76
CA PHE A 436 16.92 5.18 -33.01
C PHE A 436 15.65 5.05 -32.19
N ASN A 437 14.96 3.92 -32.35
CA ASN A 437 13.68 3.65 -31.69
C ASN A 437 13.69 2.28 -31.02
N PHE A 438 12.69 2.01 -30.19
CA PHE A 438 12.57 0.71 -29.53
C PHE A 438 11.87 -0.31 -30.41
N THR A 439 12.33 -1.57 -30.35
CA THR A 439 11.58 -2.67 -30.94
C THR A 439 10.29 -2.92 -30.14
N ARG A 440 9.24 -3.48 -30.79
CA ARG A 440 7.99 -3.88 -30.10
C ARG A 440 8.26 -4.84 -28.93
N LYS A 441 9.31 -5.66 -29.02
CA LYS A 441 9.76 -6.62 -27.99
C LYS A 441 10.17 -5.91 -26.69
N ALA A 442 10.86 -4.77 -26.77
CA ALA A 442 11.25 -3.98 -25.60
C ALA A 442 10.05 -3.49 -24.77
N PHE A 443 8.96 -3.11 -25.45
CA PHE A 443 7.70 -2.69 -24.81
C PHE A 443 6.96 -3.86 -24.14
N GLN A 444 6.98 -5.05 -24.75
CA GLN A 444 6.30 -6.23 -24.23
C GLN A 444 7.05 -6.84 -23.03
N GLU A 445 8.38 -6.88 -23.08
CA GLU A 445 9.21 -7.50 -22.04
C GLU A 445 9.57 -6.57 -20.88
N ARG A 446 9.22 -5.28 -20.96
CA ARG A 446 9.53 -4.23 -19.96
C ARG A 446 11.02 -4.11 -19.60
N LYS A 447 11.94 -4.57 -20.45
CA LYS A 447 13.39 -4.45 -20.24
C LYS A 447 13.89 -3.13 -20.80
N TRP A 448 14.46 -2.30 -19.93
CA TRP A 448 15.11 -1.04 -20.31
C TRP A 448 16.48 -0.99 -19.63
N ASP A 449 17.52 -1.00 -20.44
CA ASP A 449 18.92 -0.79 -20.05
C ASP A 449 19.34 0.68 -20.28
N SER A 450 20.57 1.02 -19.88
CA SER A 450 21.11 2.37 -20.00
C SER A 450 21.26 2.85 -21.46
N VAL A 451 21.31 1.93 -22.43
CA VAL A 451 21.47 2.20 -23.88
C VAL A 451 20.12 2.53 -24.49
N SER A 452 19.11 1.70 -24.22
CA SER A 452 17.73 1.91 -24.64
C SER A 452 17.16 3.21 -24.04
N MET A 453 17.38 3.54 -22.76
CA MET A 453 16.90 4.81 -22.20
C MET A 453 17.42 6.07 -22.92
N LYS A 454 18.62 5.99 -23.52
CA LYS A 454 19.28 7.07 -24.28
C LYS A 454 18.87 7.12 -25.76
N ALA A 455 18.35 6.04 -26.33
CA ALA A 455 18.04 5.94 -27.76
C ALA A 455 16.82 6.78 -28.18
N ARG A 456 15.89 7.09 -27.26
CA ARG A 456 14.65 7.82 -27.60
C ARG A 456 14.92 9.28 -27.97
N GLY A 457 14.49 9.68 -29.17
CA GLY A 457 14.61 11.06 -29.64
C GLY A 457 16.06 11.49 -29.83
N LEU A 458 16.88 10.56 -30.33
CA LEU A 458 18.27 10.76 -30.73
C LEU A 458 18.37 10.61 -32.25
N PHE A 459 18.89 11.65 -32.92
CA PHE A 459 19.07 11.69 -34.37
C PHE A 459 20.53 11.94 -34.69
N ILE A 460 21.13 11.05 -35.48
CA ILE A 460 22.56 11.09 -35.81
C ILE A 460 22.71 11.18 -37.33
N ASN A 461 23.53 12.11 -37.81
CA ASN A 461 23.98 12.12 -39.19
C ASN A 461 25.08 11.07 -39.36
N ARG A 462 24.84 10.05 -40.19
CA ARG A 462 25.78 8.92 -40.41
C ARG A 462 27.00 9.31 -41.25
N ASN A 463 26.97 10.45 -41.96
CA ASN A 463 28.10 10.93 -42.75
C ASN A 463 29.13 11.64 -41.86
N THR A 464 28.66 12.43 -40.89
CA THR A 464 29.51 13.23 -39.99
C THR A 464 29.68 12.62 -38.60
N ASN A 465 28.88 11.59 -38.27
CA ASN A 465 28.73 11.02 -36.92
C ASN A 465 28.31 12.05 -35.85
N GLU A 466 27.71 13.17 -36.27
CA GLU A 466 27.21 14.19 -35.35
C GLU A 466 25.76 13.94 -34.93
N ILE A 467 25.44 14.33 -33.70
CA ILE A 467 24.08 14.30 -33.19
C ILE A 467 23.38 15.56 -33.67
N VAL A 468 22.53 15.43 -34.68
CA VAL A 468 21.85 16.57 -35.29
C VAL A 468 20.70 17.09 -34.45
N SER A 469 20.00 16.20 -33.72
CA SER A 469 18.89 16.54 -32.83
C SER A 469 18.83 15.57 -31.64
N ARG A 470 18.56 16.10 -30.43
CA ARG A 470 18.44 15.30 -29.20
C ARG A 470 17.32 15.80 -28.28
N SER A 471 16.58 14.85 -27.70
CA SER A 471 15.54 15.11 -26.68
C SER A 471 15.88 14.49 -25.30
N TYR A 472 14.88 14.38 -24.42
CA TYR A 472 14.98 13.74 -23.11
C TYR A 472 15.37 12.26 -23.19
N ASN A 473 16.13 11.79 -22.20
CA ASN A 473 16.10 10.37 -21.84
C ASN A 473 14.66 9.97 -21.46
N LYS A 474 14.30 8.71 -21.70
CA LYS A 474 12.97 8.22 -21.31
C LYS A 474 12.79 8.28 -19.79
N PHE A 475 11.78 9.02 -19.32
CA PHE A 475 11.32 8.99 -17.92
C PHE A 475 9.88 8.44 -17.80
N PHE A 476 9.59 7.87 -16.64
CA PHE A 476 8.40 7.07 -16.35
C PHE A 476 7.48 7.78 -15.35
N ASN A 477 6.20 7.41 -15.35
CA ASN A 477 5.22 7.91 -14.39
C ASN A 477 5.55 7.42 -12.98
N ILE A 478 5.19 8.20 -11.96
CA ILE A 478 5.12 7.72 -10.59
C ILE A 478 4.22 6.47 -10.57
N GLU A 479 4.61 5.47 -9.79
CA GLU A 479 4.00 4.13 -9.72
C GLU A 479 4.20 3.21 -10.95
N GLU A 480 4.86 3.63 -12.03
CA GLU A 480 5.04 2.80 -13.24
C GLU A 480 6.19 1.78 -13.13
N ARG A 481 7.29 2.14 -12.45
CA ARG A 481 8.52 1.35 -12.32
C ARG A 481 8.89 1.20 -10.85
N LEU A 482 9.66 0.16 -10.50
CA LEU A 482 10.20 0.01 -9.15
C LEU A 482 10.94 1.29 -8.70
N THR A 483 11.74 1.89 -9.59
CA THR A 483 12.48 3.13 -9.34
C THR A 483 11.60 4.38 -9.22
N THR A 484 10.34 4.34 -9.67
CA THR A 484 9.38 5.45 -9.55
C THR A 484 8.25 5.15 -8.57
N LYS A 485 8.36 4.06 -7.79
CA LYS A 485 7.47 3.77 -6.66
C LYS A 485 7.74 4.76 -5.54
N MET A 486 6.68 5.27 -4.92
CA MET A 486 6.80 6.31 -3.90
C MET A 486 7.69 5.88 -2.71
N HIS A 487 7.57 4.63 -2.28
CA HIS A 487 8.42 4.08 -1.22
C HIS A 487 9.89 3.88 -1.59
N VAL A 488 10.23 3.93 -2.87
CA VAL A 488 11.62 3.96 -3.35
C VAL A 488 12.08 5.41 -3.46
N LEU A 489 11.24 6.28 -4.04
CA LEU A 489 11.52 7.70 -4.24
C LEU A 489 11.92 8.42 -2.96
N VAL A 490 11.38 8.02 -1.80
CA VAL A 490 11.75 8.58 -0.51
C VAL A 490 13.24 8.47 -0.17
N ASN A 491 13.91 7.42 -0.66
CA ASN A 491 15.33 7.21 -0.43
C ASN A 491 16.20 7.65 -1.60
N THR A 492 15.60 7.95 -2.77
CA THR A 492 16.36 8.23 -4.01
C THR A 492 16.23 9.65 -4.54
N LEU A 493 15.13 10.36 -4.27
CA LEU A 493 14.97 11.76 -4.70
C LEU A 493 15.97 12.66 -3.97
N ARG A 494 16.64 13.52 -4.74
CA ARG A 494 17.55 14.52 -4.20
C ARG A 494 16.92 15.90 -4.24
N PHE A 495 16.79 16.51 -3.07
CA PHE A 495 16.18 17.83 -2.93
C PHE A 495 17.21 18.94 -3.25
N PRO A 496 16.77 20.13 -3.71
CA PRO A 496 15.37 20.51 -3.98
C PRO A 496 14.77 19.76 -5.17
N VAL A 497 13.47 19.47 -5.08
CA VAL A 497 12.67 18.87 -6.16
C VAL A 497 11.75 19.96 -6.72
N THR A 498 11.79 20.16 -8.03
CA THR A 498 10.97 21.15 -8.73
C THR A 498 9.92 20.47 -9.58
N VAL A 499 8.69 20.99 -9.51
CA VAL A 499 7.53 20.54 -10.26
C VAL A 499 7.23 21.55 -11.35
N TYR A 500 7.11 21.06 -12.58
CA TYR A 500 6.72 21.83 -13.75
C TYR A 500 5.37 21.35 -14.26
N ASP A 501 4.60 22.26 -14.85
CA ASP A 501 3.40 21.92 -15.59
C ASP A 501 3.73 20.96 -16.75
N LYS A 502 2.73 20.19 -17.18
CA LYS A 502 2.88 19.31 -18.32
C LYS A 502 1.87 19.66 -19.40
N ALA A 503 2.32 20.43 -20.38
CA ALA A 503 1.58 20.65 -21.62
C ALA A 503 1.21 19.32 -22.31
N ASN A 504 0.08 19.31 -23.01
CA ASN A 504 -0.51 18.14 -23.63
C ASN A 504 -0.61 18.27 -25.16
N GLY A 505 0.45 17.87 -25.84
CA GLY A 505 0.50 17.75 -27.30
C GLY A 505 1.41 16.59 -27.70
N PHE A 506 2.22 16.81 -28.74
CA PHE A 506 3.29 15.89 -29.10
C PHE A 506 4.66 16.56 -29.04
N LEU A 507 5.70 15.74 -28.85
CA LEU A 507 7.07 16.22 -28.73
C LEU A 507 7.64 16.58 -30.11
N GLY A 508 8.10 17.83 -30.24
CA GLY A 508 8.87 18.32 -31.38
C GLY A 508 10.24 18.81 -30.93
N THR A 509 11.26 18.69 -31.78
CA THR A 509 12.59 19.23 -31.49
C THR A 509 13.20 19.90 -32.71
N VAL A 510 13.97 20.96 -32.46
CA VAL A 510 14.72 21.71 -33.48
C VAL A 510 16.21 21.55 -33.20
N GLY A 511 16.90 20.86 -34.10
CA GLY A 511 18.34 20.65 -34.10
C GLY A 511 19.03 21.38 -35.26
N TYR A 512 20.23 20.94 -35.61
CA TYR A 512 21.07 21.56 -36.64
C TYR A 512 21.90 20.50 -37.39
N ASN A 513 22.12 20.67 -38.69
CA ASN A 513 23.01 19.80 -39.47
C ASN A 513 24.18 20.63 -39.99
N SER A 514 25.40 20.28 -39.58
CA SER A 514 26.63 20.95 -40.02
C SER A 514 26.94 20.70 -41.49
N GLU A 515 26.49 19.57 -42.06
CA GLU A 515 26.73 19.20 -43.46
C GLU A 515 25.93 20.10 -44.42
N THR A 516 24.69 20.45 -44.04
CA THR A 516 23.80 21.27 -44.88
C THR A 516 23.65 22.72 -44.41
N ASP A 517 24.20 23.06 -43.24
CA ASP A 517 24.02 24.34 -42.54
C ASP A 517 22.55 24.74 -42.30
N GLU A 518 21.69 23.74 -42.09
CA GLU A 518 20.24 23.91 -41.92
C GLU A 518 19.74 23.45 -40.55
N LEU A 519 18.59 23.99 -40.14
CA LEU A 519 17.83 23.50 -38.99
C LEU A 519 17.23 22.12 -39.29
N VAL A 520 17.19 21.25 -38.28
CA VAL A 520 16.64 19.90 -38.40
C VAL A 520 15.40 19.78 -37.51
N PHE A 521 14.24 19.66 -38.13
CA PHE A 521 12.96 19.50 -37.43
C PHE A 521 12.63 18.02 -37.27
N THR A 522 12.39 17.60 -36.03
CA THR A 522 12.08 16.19 -35.74
C THR A 522 10.90 16.04 -34.81
N SER A 523 10.15 14.96 -35.00
CA SER A 523 9.14 14.46 -34.06
C SER A 523 9.73 13.30 -33.23
N LYS A 524 8.87 12.41 -32.71
CA LYS A 524 9.26 11.22 -31.95
C LYS A 524 10.29 10.33 -32.64
N SER A 525 10.23 10.19 -33.97
CA SER A 525 11.03 9.22 -34.72
C SER A 525 11.39 9.65 -36.15
N TYR A 526 10.87 10.78 -36.63
CA TYR A 526 10.96 11.19 -38.02
C TYR A 526 11.49 12.63 -38.14
N THR A 527 12.10 12.93 -39.28
CA THR A 527 12.46 14.28 -39.74
C THR A 527 11.39 14.82 -40.67
N SER A 528 11.30 16.15 -40.82
CA SER A 528 10.32 16.79 -41.71
C SER A 528 10.50 16.46 -43.19
N SER A 529 11.71 16.05 -43.59
CA SER A 529 12.05 15.58 -44.94
C SER A 529 11.53 14.18 -45.30
N GLY A 530 10.92 13.45 -44.36
CA GLY A 530 10.41 12.09 -44.58
C GLY A 530 8.93 12.00 -44.95
N GLN A 531 8.56 11.11 -45.88
CA GLN A 531 7.18 10.97 -46.38
C GLN A 531 6.18 10.22 -45.48
N LYS A 532 6.59 9.66 -44.33
CA LYS A 532 5.76 8.71 -43.55
C LYS A 532 5.05 9.28 -42.32
N ASP A 533 5.46 10.44 -41.79
CA ASP A 533 4.87 11.02 -40.58
C ASP A 533 4.74 12.55 -40.71
N GLY A 534 3.49 13.05 -40.69
CA GLY A 534 3.20 14.47 -40.84
C GLY A 534 3.64 15.33 -39.66
N HIS A 535 3.85 14.75 -38.47
CA HIS A 535 4.13 15.50 -37.25
C HIS A 535 5.43 16.32 -37.34
N ALA A 536 6.52 15.75 -37.85
CA ALA A 536 7.79 16.47 -37.96
C ALA A 536 7.69 17.66 -38.92
N LYS A 537 6.91 17.50 -40.00
CA LYS A 537 6.59 18.59 -40.93
C LYS A 537 5.70 19.65 -40.28
N TRP A 538 4.75 19.25 -39.44
CA TRP A 538 3.95 20.22 -38.68
C TRP A 538 4.77 21.00 -37.66
N VAL A 539 5.82 20.41 -37.07
CA VAL A 539 6.79 21.16 -36.24
C VAL A 539 7.44 22.26 -37.08
N GLU A 540 7.93 21.91 -38.27
CA GLU A 540 8.57 22.87 -39.19
C GLU A 540 7.61 23.98 -39.62
N GLU A 541 6.42 23.61 -40.10
CA GLU A 541 5.38 24.56 -40.53
C GLU A 541 4.99 25.51 -39.38
N LEU A 542 4.76 24.99 -38.18
CA LEU A 542 4.39 25.80 -37.03
C LEU A 542 5.55 26.68 -36.56
N PHE A 543 6.79 26.19 -36.61
CA PHE A 543 7.96 26.97 -36.24
C PHE A 543 8.13 28.20 -37.14
N TYR A 544 8.09 28.04 -38.47
CA TYR A 544 8.18 29.16 -39.41
C TYR A 544 6.92 30.05 -39.43
N LYS A 545 5.76 29.54 -38.99
CA LYS A 545 4.57 30.37 -38.74
C LYS A 545 4.71 31.21 -37.46
N THR A 546 5.43 30.71 -36.47
CA THR A 546 5.59 31.34 -35.14
C THR A 546 6.70 32.38 -35.13
N PHE A 547 7.80 32.13 -35.84
CA PHE A 547 9.00 32.98 -35.81
C PHE A 547 9.26 33.63 -37.16
N ASP A 548 9.67 34.90 -37.15
CA ASP A 548 10.11 35.58 -38.36
C ASP A 548 11.50 35.12 -38.83
N ALA A 549 11.91 35.58 -40.02
CA ALA A 549 13.19 35.20 -40.62
C ALA A 549 14.41 35.61 -39.77
N SER A 550 14.37 36.77 -39.10
CA SER A 550 15.46 37.25 -38.26
C SER A 550 15.57 36.43 -36.98
N GLN A 551 14.44 36.08 -36.37
CA GLN A 551 14.38 35.23 -35.19
C GLN A 551 14.87 33.82 -35.52
N THR A 552 14.43 33.26 -36.65
CA THR A 552 14.82 31.92 -37.09
C THR A 552 16.33 31.82 -37.33
N GLU A 553 16.93 32.83 -37.99
CA GLU A 553 18.38 32.84 -38.21
C GLU A 553 19.15 32.99 -36.88
N ALA A 554 18.68 33.84 -35.97
CA ALA A 554 19.28 33.97 -34.63
C ALA A 554 19.17 32.67 -33.81
N MET A 555 18.05 31.94 -33.92
CA MET A 555 17.89 30.63 -33.30
C MET A 555 18.80 29.57 -33.92
N LYS A 556 18.97 29.57 -35.26
CA LYS A 556 19.92 28.68 -35.95
C LYS A 556 21.33 28.89 -35.44
N GLU A 557 21.76 30.15 -35.33
CA GLU A 557 23.06 30.51 -34.77
C GLU A 557 23.19 30.12 -33.29
N TYR A 558 22.13 30.26 -32.50
CA TYR A 558 22.12 29.83 -31.10
C TYR A 558 22.29 28.31 -30.96
N VAL A 559 21.47 27.53 -31.67
CA VAL A 559 21.47 26.06 -31.71
C VAL A 559 22.82 25.53 -32.16
N LYS A 560 23.40 26.13 -33.21
CA LYS A 560 24.73 25.83 -33.76
C LYS A 560 25.85 26.11 -32.75
N LYS A 561 25.96 27.36 -32.27
CA LYS A 561 27.08 27.79 -31.39
C LYS A 561 27.07 27.10 -30.02
N ARG A 562 25.88 26.85 -29.46
CA ARG A 562 25.75 26.21 -28.14
C ARG A 562 25.74 24.69 -28.22
N ASN A 563 25.68 24.12 -29.43
CA ASN A 563 25.51 22.70 -29.68
C ASN A 563 24.33 22.08 -28.93
N VAL A 564 23.14 22.68 -29.10
CA VAL A 564 21.91 22.31 -28.38
C VAL A 564 20.77 21.97 -29.36
N SER A 565 19.71 21.38 -28.84
CA SER A 565 18.41 21.21 -29.47
C SER A 565 17.36 21.92 -28.63
N LEU A 566 16.44 22.62 -29.30
CA LEU A 566 15.26 23.18 -28.67
C LEU A 566 14.19 22.10 -28.60
N VAL A 567 13.63 21.86 -27.42
CA VAL A 567 12.60 20.83 -27.21
C VAL A 567 11.28 21.49 -26.92
N PHE A 568 10.27 21.22 -27.76
CA PHE A 568 8.94 21.81 -27.68
C PHE A 568 7.87 20.75 -27.43
N GLU A 569 6.83 21.12 -26.69
CA GLU A 569 5.52 20.51 -26.85
C GLU A 569 4.79 21.28 -27.97
N VAL A 570 4.35 20.56 -28.99
CA VAL A 570 3.65 21.11 -30.15
C VAL A 570 2.16 20.87 -29.96
N VAL A 571 1.39 21.96 -29.92
CA VAL A 571 -0.06 21.93 -29.69
C VAL A 571 -0.76 22.39 -30.96
N LEU A 572 -1.57 21.52 -31.55
CA LEU A 572 -2.34 21.76 -32.77
C LEU A 572 -3.79 21.29 -32.56
N PRO A 573 -4.66 22.12 -31.95
CA PRO A 573 -5.99 21.69 -31.50
C PRO A 573 -6.87 21.10 -32.61
N GLU A 574 -6.77 21.65 -33.83
CA GLU A 574 -7.55 21.18 -34.98
C GLU A 574 -6.92 19.97 -35.69
N LYS A 575 -5.61 20.01 -35.95
CA LYS A 575 -4.91 18.95 -36.71
C LYS A 575 -4.63 17.69 -35.89
N ASP A 576 -4.37 17.84 -34.59
CA ASP A 576 -3.99 16.75 -33.68
C ASP A 576 -4.59 16.94 -32.27
N PRO A 577 -5.93 16.86 -32.13
CA PRO A 577 -6.61 17.08 -30.87
C PRO A 577 -6.18 16.09 -29.79
N HIS A 578 -5.60 16.63 -28.73
CA HIS A 578 -5.17 15.91 -27.55
C HIS A 578 -6.29 15.91 -26.47
N ILE A 579 -5.98 15.53 -25.22
CA ILE A 579 -7.00 15.35 -24.16
C ILE A 579 -7.33 16.67 -23.48
N ILE A 580 -6.32 17.51 -23.25
CA ILE A 580 -6.49 18.86 -22.71
C ILE A 580 -6.80 19.79 -23.88
N GLU A 581 -7.80 20.65 -23.68
CA GLU A 581 -8.28 21.58 -24.69
C GLU A 581 -7.43 22.84 -24.71
N TYR A 582 -7.17 23.35 -25.92
CA TYR A 582 -6.37 24.55 -26.16
C TYR A 582 -7.05 25.37 -27.26
N GLU A 583 -6.98 26.70 -27.14
CA GLU A 583 -7.70 27.62 -28.03
C GLU A 583 -6.99 27.85 -29.38
N SER A 584 -5.68 27.69 -29.45
CA SER A 584 -4.90 28.00 -30.65
C SER A 584 -3.68 27.11 -30.82
N ASP A 585 -3.17 27.03 -32.06
CA ASP A 585 -1.86 26.44 -32.35
C ASP A 585 -0.77 27.15 -31.55
N LYS A 586 0.13 26.40 -30.91
CA LYS A 586 1.28 26.98 -30.21
C LYS A 586 2.44 26.01 -30.02
N LEU A 587 3.64 26.59 -29.86
CA LEU A 587 4.85 25.91 -29.42
C LEU A 587 5.12 26.28 -27.97
N VAL A 588 5.28 25.28 -27.11
CA VAL A 588 5.68 25.46 -25.71
C VAL A 588 7.09 24.93 -25.54
N LEU A 589 8.07 25.80 -25.29
CA LEU A 589 9.45 25.44 -25.03
C LEU A 589 9.57 24.70 -23.68
N LEU A 590 9.99 23.45 -23.74
CA LEU A 590 10.12 22.61 -22.55
C LEU A 590 11.53 22.68 -21.96
N ASP A 591 12.56 22.43 -22.76
CA ASP A 591 13.96 22.49 -22.32
C ASP A 591 14.88 22.72 -23.53
N ILE A 592 16.13 23.10 -23.25
CA ILE A 592 17.22 23.21 -24.22
C ILE A 592 18.24 22.13 -23.90
N VAL A 593 18.38 21.12 -24.78
CA VAL A 593 19.14 19.90 -24.52
C VAL A 593 20.44 19.90 -25.33
N LYS A 594 21.58 19.58 -24.71
CA LYS A 594 22.85 19.48 -25.45
C LYS A 594 22.81 18.32 -26.45
N ARG A 595 23.36 18.50 -27.64
CA ARG A 595 23.48 17.45 -28.68
C ARG A 595 24.68 16.53 -28.41
N GLN A 596 24.59 15.99 -27.21
CA GLN A 596 25.44 15.09 -26.45
C GLN A 596 25.36 13.61 -26.71
N MET A 597 26.29 12.77 -26.25
CA MET A 597 25.94 11.39 -25.82
C MET A 597 25.53 11.30 -24.35
N LYS A 598 26.22 12.04 -23.47
CA LYS A 598 25.78 12.26 -22.08
C LYS A 598 24.56 13.18 -22.06
N TYR A 599 23.48 12.75 -21.43
CA TYR A 599 22.30 13.61 -21.31
C TYR A 599 22.63 14.81 -20.42
N GLU A 600 22.42 16.01 -20.95
CA GLU A 600 22.58 17.28 -20.25
C GLU A 600 21.65 18.30 -20.90
N LYS A 601 21.07 19.17 -20.10
CA LYS A 601 20.23 20.28 -20.54
C LYS A 601 20.66 21.58 -19.85
N LEU A 602 20.31 22.71 -20.43
CA LEU A 602 20.55 24.01 -19.81
C LEU A 602 19.65 24.20 -18.59
N LEU A 603 20.03 25.17 -17.74
CA LEU A 603 19.27 25.49 -16.54
C LEU A 603 17.93 26.12 -16.93
N TYR A 604 16.95 26.02 -16.04
CA TYR A 604 15.61 26.59 -16.29
C TYR A 604 15.68 28.11 -16.54
N GLU A 605 16.61 28.82 -15.90
CA GLU A 605 16.84 30.25 -16.12
C GLU A 605 17.33 30.55 -17.56
N ASP A 606 18.08 29.64 -18.19
CA ASP A 606 18.45 29.78 -19.60
C ASP A 606 17.25 29.56 -20.52
N VAL A 607 16.36 28.63 -20.16
CA VAL A 607 15.11 28.38 -20.89
C VAL A 607 14.21 29.61 -20.82
N LEU A 608 14.07 30.22 -19.64
CA LEU A 608 13.31 31.47 -19.45
C LEU A 608 13.89 32.62 -20.28
N ARG A 609 15.22 32.84 -20.21
CA ARG A 609 15.88 33.88 -21.02
C ARG A 609 15.67 33.67 -22.51
N PHE A 610 15.77 32.44 -22.99
CA PHE A 610 15.50 32.11 -24.38
C PHE A 610 14.04 32.39 -24.75
N ALA A 611 13.10 31.94 -23.91
CA ALA A 611 11.67 32.13 -24.10
C ALA A 611 11.30 33.62 -24.18
N GLU A 612 11.83 34.45 -23.29
CA GLU A 612 11.64 35.90 -23.29
C GLU A 612 12.25 36.56 -24.54
N THR A 613 13.48 36.19 -24.90
CA THR A 613 14.19 36.77 -26.06
C THR A 613 13.42 36.54 -27.36
N PHE A 614 12.89 35.33 -27.54
CA PHE A 614 12.20 34.94 -28.77
C PHE A 614 10.68 35.00 -28.68
N ARG A 615 10.13 35.46 -27.54
CA ARG A 615 8.69 35.57 -27.28
C ARG A 615 7.93 34.26 -27.53
N VAL A 616 8.47 33.15 -27.04
CA VAL A 616 7.83 31.83 -27.10
C VAL A 616 7.37 31.41 -25.71
N GLU A 617 6.20 30.78 -25.62
CA GLU A 617 5.71 30.19 -24.36
C GLU A 617 6.68 29.10 -23.90
N CYS A 618 6.87 28.93 -22.59
CA CYS A 618 7.69 27.86 -22.04
C CYS A 618 7.00 27.18 -20.87
N LYS A 619 7.46 25.99 -20.49
CA LYS A 619 6.97 25.29 -19.30
C LYS A 619 7.06 26.19 -18.06
N GLN A 620 6.06 26.11 -17.20
CA GLN A 620 5.95 26.88 -15.99
C GLN A 620 6.36 26.06 -14.77
N LYS A 621 7.17 26.69 -13.91
CA LYS A 621 7.48 26.13 -12.59
C LYS A 621 6.28 26.33 -11.66
N VAL A 622 5.72 25.22 -11.18
CA VAL A 622 4.55 25.19 -10.29
C VAL A 622 4.99 25.40 -8.85
N ILE A 623 5.94 24.57 -8.37
CA ILE A 623 6.39 24.59 -6.98
C ILE A 623 7.76 23.91 -6.83
N THR A 624 8.55 24.34 -5.85
CA THR A 624 9.80 23.69 -5.44
C THR A 624 9.69 23.24 -3.98
N PHE A 625 10.02 21.98 -3.74
CA PHE A 625 10.09 21.39 -2.39
C PHE A 625 11.54 21.24 -1.97
N HIS A 626 11.82 21.50 -0.70
CA HIS A 626 13.16 21.34 -0.11
C HIS A 626 13.29 20.09 0.76
N GLN A 627 12.17 19.42 1.05
CA GLN A 627 12.12 18.22 1.87
C GLN A 627 11.03 17.27 1.41
N TRP A 628 11.22 15.98 1.69
CA TRP A 628 10.34 14.90 1.28
C TRP A 628 8.90 15.05 1.77
N THR A 629 8.71 15.45 3.02
CA THR A 629 7.40 15.53 3.66
C THR A 629 6.46 16.49 2.93
N ASP A 630 6.97 17.63 2.47
CA ASP A 630 6.16 18.64 1.79
C ASP A 630 5.81 18.19 0.38
N PHE A 631 6.78 17.60 -0.32
CA PHE A 631 6.56 16.99 -1.64
C PHE A 631 5.50 15.87 -1.55
N TYR A 632 5.58 15.00 -0.54
CA TYR A 632 4.65 13.89 -0.39
C TYR A 632 3.23 14.36 -0.04
N LYS A 633 3.08 15.38 0.82
CA LYS A 633 1.79 16.01 1.11
C LYS A 633 1.15 16.60 -0.14
N TRP A 634 1.93 17.34 -0.93
CA TRP A 634 1.46 17.88 -2.21
C TRP A 634 1.07 16.77 -3.19
N TYR A 635 1.88 15.71 -3.28
CA TYR A 635 1.55 14.55 -4.11
C TYR A 635 0.19 13.97 -3.73
N LEU A 636 -0.07 13.75 -2.44
CA LEU A 636 -1.35 13.21 -1.95
C LEU A 636 -2.53 14.14 -2.27
N SER A 637 -2.33 15.46 -2.17
CA SER A 637 -3.41 16.42 -2.44
C SER A 637 -3.83 16.47 -3.90
N VAL A 638 -2.90 16.24 -4.85
CA VAL A 638 -3.23 16.30 -6.29
C VAL A 638 -3.47 14.94 -6.92
N SER A 639 -2.87 13.85 -6.41
CA SER A 639 -2.88 12.54 -7.07
C SER A 639 -4.27 11.90 -7.19
N ASN A 640 -5.21 12.32 -6.34
CA ASN A 640 -6.57 11.79 -6.28
C ASN A 640 -7.64 12.85 -6.53
N ASP A 641 -7.27 14.06 -6.94
CA ASP A 641 -8.21 15.14 -7.20
C ASP A 641 -8.66 15.12 -8.69
N PRO A 642 -9.92 14.74 -8.98
CA PRO A 642 -10.42 14.73 -10.35
C PRO A 642 -10.80 16.12 -10.88
N SER A 643 -10.83 17.16 -10.02
CA SER A 643 -11.22 18.53 -10.42
C SER A 643 -10.10 19.28 -11.16
N ILE A 644 -8.88 18.77 -11.12
CA ILE A 644 -7.74 19.39 -11.79
C ILE A 644 -7.71 18.95 -13.25
N GLU A 645 -8.17 19.83 -14.15
CA GLU A 645 -8.27 19.59 -15.61
C GLU A 645 -6.94 19.78 -16.36
N GLU A 646 -5.86 19.21 -15.81
CA GLU A 646 -4.52 19.24 -16.40
C GLU A 646 -4.05 17.82 -16.79
N GLU A 647 -3.06 17.70 -17.68
CA GLU A 647 -2.44 16.38 -17.91
C GLU A 647 -1.72 15.89 -16.65
N GLY A 648 -1.08 16.81 -15.95
CA GLY A 648 -0.32 16.61 -14.73
C GLY A 648 1.02 17.32 -14.76
N TYR A 649 2.04 16.73 -14.13
CA TYR A 649 3.29 17.41 -13.83
C TYR A 649 4.53 16.63 -14.23
N VAL A 650 5.60 17.34 -14.58
CA VAL A 650 6.97 16.80 -14.68
C VAL A 650 7.71 17.17 -13.39
N ILE A 651 8.31 16.18 -12.75
CA ILE A 651 9.01 16.33 -11.48
C ILE A 651 10.49 16.08 -11.72
N GLU A 652 11.32 17.03 -11.31
CA GLU A 652 12.77 16.99 -11.48
C GLU A 652 13.49 17.24 -10.16
N ASP A 653 14.47 16.39 -9.86
CA ASP A 653 15.27 16.48 -8.64
C ASP A 653 16.60 17.25 -8.86
N SER A 654 17.34 17.54 -7.81
CA SER A 654 18.57 18.34 -7.88
C SER A 654 19.73 17.65 -8.60
N ALA A 655 19.64 16.34 -8.87
CA ALA A 655 20.61 15.58 -9.64
C ALA A 655 20.18 15.33 -11.09
N GLY A 656 19.06 15.93 -11.53
CA GLY A 656 18.53 15.79 -12.89
C GLY A 656 17.74 14.50 -13.12
N PHE A 657 17.37 13.76 -12.08
CA PHE A 657 16.40 12.68 -12.20
C PHE A 657 15.01 13.26 -12.49
N MET A 658 14.35 12.71 -13.50
CA MET A 658 13.02 13.15 -13.93
C MET A 658 11.99 12.01 -13.76
N THR A 659 10.82 12.34 -13.26
CA THR A 659 9.62 11.51 -13.29
C THR A 659 8.40 12.37 -13.64
N LYS A 660 7.21 11.77 -13.71
CA LYS A 660 5.98 12.50 -14.03
C LYS A 660 4.80 11.96 -13.26
N LEU A 661 3.85 12.85 -13.00
CA LEU A 661 2.55 12.53 -12.42
C LEU A 661 1.48 12.85 -13.46
N LYS A 662 0.61 11.88 -13.75
CA LYS A 662 -0.60 12.10 -14.57
C LYS A 662 -1.81 12.17 -13.64
N LEU A 663 -2.65 13.17 -13.81
CA LEU A 663 -3.77 13.41 -12.90
C LEU A 663 -5.01 12.58 -13.27
N PRO A 664 -5.94 12.36 -12.31
CA PRO A 664 -7.12 11.52 -12.53
C PRO A 664 -7.96 11.94 -13.74
N PHE A 665 -8.22 13.23 -13.94
CA PHE A 665 -8.98 13.76 -15.08
C PHE A 665 -8.40 13.29 -16.42
N TYR A 666 -7.09 13.52 -16.63
CA TYR A 666 -6.41 13.10 -17.85
C TYR A 666 -6.38 11.59 -18.01
N GLN A 667 -6.15 10.84 -16.92
CA GLN A 667 -6.12 9.37 -16.99
C GLN A 667 -7.48 8.80 -17.41
N TYR A 668 -8.56 9.36 -16.87
CA TYR A 668 -9.92 9.02 -17.25
C TYR A 668 -10.17 9.27 -18.74
N TRP A 669 -9.94 10.49 -19.23
CA TRP A 669 -10.19 10.81 -20.64
C TRP A 669 -9.23 10.12 -21.60
N LYS A 670 -8.02 9.77 -21.17
CA LYS A 670 -7.12 8.90 -21.93
C LYS A 670 -7.67 7.49 -22.07
N PHE A 671 -8.27 6.96 -21.01
CA PHE A 671 -8.95 5.67 -21.04
C PHE A 671 -10.17 5.72 -21.96
N ILE A 672 -11.00 6.77 -21.86
CA ILE A 672 -12.16 7.00 -22.74
C ILE A 672 -11.73 7.12 -24.21
N ARG A 673 -10.64 7.81 -24.52
CA ARG A 673 -10.09 7.87 -25.89
C ARG A 673 -9.81 6.47 -26.46
N GLY A 674 -9.29 5.56 -25.64
CA GLY A 674 -9.11 4.16 -26.01
C GLY A 674 -10.42 3.39 -26.24
N ILE A 675 -11.50 3.76 -25.55
CA ILE A 675 -12.85 3.24 -25.82
C ILE A 675 -13.40 3.80 -27.12
N LYS A 676 -13.33 5.13 -27.33
CA LYS A 676 -13.72 5.81 -28.57
C LYS A 676 -13.14 5.13 -29.81
N HIS A 677 -11.83 4.88 -29.84
CA HIS A 677 -11.18 4.22 -30.97
C HIS A 677 -11.72 2.80 -31.25
N ARG A 678 -12.12 2.07 -30.19
CA ARG A 678 -12.74 0.75 -30.35
C ARG A 678 -14.17 0.86 -30.87
N LEU A 679 -14.97 1.79 -30.34
CA LEU A 679 -16.36 2.01 -30.78
C LEU A 679 -16.44 2.51 -32.23
N GLY A 680 -15.45 3.27 -32.69
CA GLY A 680 -15.37 3.73 -34.09
C GLY A 680 -14.87 2.68 -35.09
N ALA A 681 -14.42 1.50 -34.64
CA ALA A 681 -13.97 0.43 -35.53
C ALA A 681 -15.16 -0.48 -35.90
N ALA A 682 -15.44 -0.63 -37.20
CA ALA A 682 -16.63 -1.28 -37.78
C ALA A 682 -16.91 -2.75 -37.37
N ALA A 683 -16.02 -3.39 -36.59
CA ALA A 683 -16.12 -4.80 -36.18
C ALA A 683 -16.07 -5.02 -34.65
N ALA A 684 -16.19 -3.98 -33.82
CA ALA A 684 -16.01 -4.12 -32.38
C ALA A 684 -17.28 -4.64 -31.67
N ARG A 685 -17.13 -5.79 -30.99
CA ARG A 685 -18.04 -6.23 -29.91
C ARG A 685 -18.08 -5.17 -28.81
N SER A 686 -19.22 -5.05 -28.13
CA SER A 686 -19.39 -4.21 -26.94
C SER A 686 -18.16 -4.30 -26.02
N PRO A 687 -17.66 -3.18 -25.47
CA PRO A 687 -16.50 -3.20 -24.59
C PRO A 687 -16.72 -4.19 -23.45
N GLN A 688 -15.76 -5.10 -23.21
CA GLN A 688 -15.80 -6.01 -22.08
C GLN A 688 -16.01 -5.21 -20.78
N HIS A 689 -16.96 -5.64 -19.95
CA HIS A 689 -17.30 -5.06 -18.65
C HIS A 689 -16.12 -5.00 -17.65
N GLU A 690 -14.98 -5.62 -17.98
CA GLU A 690 -13.82 -5.79 -17.11
C GLU A 690 -12.95 -4.52 -16.91
N ALA A 691 -13.29 -3.39 -17.54
CA ALA A 691 -12.52 -2.14 -17.43
C ALA A 691 -13.29 -0.96 -16.78
N LEU A 692 -14.36 -1.26 -16.04
CA LEU A 692 -15.19 -0.26 -15.36
C LEU A 692 -14.78 -0.17 -13.88
N PHE A 693 -13.85 0.74 -13.57
CA PHE A 693 -13.35 0.91 -12.19
C PHE A 693 -14.12 1.98 -11.40
N HIS A 694 -14.88 2.86 -12.07
CA HIS A 694 -15.63 3.96 -11.45
C HIS A 694 -17.05 4.11 -12.02
N SER A 695 -17.95 4.67 -11.21
CA SER A 695 -19.36 4.91 -11.56
C SER A 695 -19.51 5.80 -12.82
N GLU A 696 -18.62 6.77 -13.01
CA GLU A 696 -18.62 7.61 -14.21
C GLU A 696 -18.33 6.82 -15.49
N HIS A 697 -17.47 5.78 -15.44
CA HIS A 697 -17.21 4.95 -16.61
C HIS A 697 -18.49 4.22 -17.04
N VAL A 698 -19.33 3.83 -16.09
CA VAL A 698 -20.62 3.18 -16.34
C VAL A 698 -21.59 4.17 -16.98
N LYS A 699 -21.68 5.40 -16.45
CA LYS A 699 -22.47 6.48 -17.05
C LYS A 699 -22.04 6.77 -18.48
N PHE A 700 -20.74 6.92 -18.72
CA PHE A 700 -20.20 7.14 -20.06
C PHE A 700 -20.54 6.00 -21.01
N LEU A 701 -20.40 4.74 -20.61
CA LEU A 701 -20.76 3.62 -21.49
C LEU A 701 -22.27 3.55 -21.77
N ALA A 702 -23.12 3.88 -20.79
CA ALA A 702 -24.56 3.94 -20.98
C ALA A 702 -24.94 5.03 -21.99
N TRP A 703 -24.36 6.23 -21.84
CA TRP A 703 -24.48 7.32 -22.80
C TRP A 703 -23.90 6.94 -24.17
N ALA A 704 -22.72 6.33 -24.23
CA ALA A 704 -22.06 5.98 -25.49
C ALA A 704 -22.86 4.97 -26.32
N LYS A 705 -23.70 4.14 -25.70
CA LYS A 705 -24.62 3.22 -26.39
C LYS A 705 -25.76 3.93 -27.14
N THR A 706 -26.03 5.20 -26.84
CA THR A 706 -27.04 5.99 -27.55
C THR A 706 -26.50 6.58 -28.86
N LYS A 707 -25.18 6.52 -29.09
CA LYS A 707 -24.49 7.05 -30.27
C LYS A 707 -24.06 5.92 -31.20
N ASP A 708 -23.94 6.20 -32.50
CA ASP A 708 -23.46 5.23 -33.50
C ASP A 708 -21.93 5.22 -33.63
N SER A 709 -21.40 4.26 -34.40
CA SER A 709 -19.96 4.11 -34.63
C SER A 709 -19.36 5.24 -35.48
N GLU A 710 -20.15 5.89 -36.31
CA GLU A 710 -19.71 6.99 -37.18
C GLU A 710 -19.46 8.27 -36.37
N TYR A 711 -20.30 8.55 -35.38
CA TYR A 711 -20.10 9.59 -34.38
C TYR A 711 -18.72 9.47 -33.70
N PHE A 712 -18.38 8.27 -33.17
CA PHE A 712 -17.08 8.06 -32.51
C PHE A 712 -15.88 8.14 -33.45
N LYS A 713 -16.09 7.81 -34.74
CA LYS A 713 -15.05 7.89 -35.77
C LYS A 713 -14.71 9.34 -36.11
N ASN A 714 -15.73 10.19 -36.22
CA ASN A 714 -15.57 11.55 -36.75
C ASN A 714 -15.35 12.62 -35.66
N GLN A 715 -15.80 12.39 -34.42
CA GLN A 715 -15.62 13.36 -33.35
C GLN A 715 -14.23 13.32 -32.71
N SER A 716 -13.79 14.43 -32.11
CA SER A 716 -12.60 14.45 -31.25
C SER A 716 -12.92 13.89 -29.86
N VAL A 717 -11.91 13.56 -29.06
CA VAL A 717 -12.15 13.15 -27.66
C VAL A 717 -12.74 14.30 -26.83
N ILE A 718 -12.40 15.55 -27.17
CA ILE A 718 -12.90 16.76 -26.52
C ILE A 718 -14.39 16.97 -26.84
N ALA A 719 -14.79 16.83 -28.10
CA ALA A 719 -16.20 16.93 -28.48
C ALA A 719 -17.05 15.87 -27.76
N ILE A 720 -16.56 14.63 -27.71
CA ILE A 720 -17.21 13.54 -26.96
C ILE A 720 -17.33 13.86 -25.47
N ARG A 721 -16.31 14.50 -24.88
CA ARG A 721 -16.36 14.95 -23.48
C ARG A 721 -17.45 15.97 -23.26
N ASN A 722 -17.49 17.00 -24.10
CA ASN A 722 -18.44 18.10 -23.98
C ASN A 722 -19.87 17.58 -24.19
N ASP A 723 -20.10 16.72 -25.18
CA ASP A 723 -21.41 16.11 -25.44
C ASP A 723 -21.85 15.19 -24.28
N PHE A 724 -20.92 14.43 -23.69
CA PHE A 724 -21.22 13.59 -22.52
C PHE A 724 -21.67 14.44 -21.32
N TYR A 725 -20.95 15.50 -20.98
CA TYR A 725 -21.32 16.37 -19.85
C TYR A 725 -22.56 17.23 -20.13
N ASN A 726 -22.86 17.54 -21.39
CA ASN A 726 -24.08 18.28 -21.74
C ASN A 726 -25.34 17.40 -21.73
N GLU A 727 -25.20 16.10 -21.99
CA GLU A 727 -26.30 15.15 -22.13
C GLU A 727 -26.54 14.27 -20.89
N THR A 728 -25.71 14.37 -19.84
CA THR A 728 -25.82 13.58 -18.59
C THR A 728 -25.63 14.43 -17.35
#